data_AF-A0A6S6M5L1-F1
#
_entry.id   AF-A0A6S6M5L1-F1
#
_cell.length_a   1.000
_cell.length_b   1.000
_cell.length_c   1.000
_cell.angle_alpha   90.00
_cell.angle_beta   90.00
_cell.angle_gamma   90.00
#
_symmetry.space_group_name_H-M   'P 1'
#
loop_
_entity.id
_entity.type
_entity.pdbx_description
1 polymer ?
#
loop_
_entity_poly.entity_id
_entity_poly.type
_entity_poly.pdbx_seq_one_letter_code
_entity_poly.pdbx_strand_id
1 'polypeptide(L)'
;MADSRRLVKVFLASPGDLTEERKAAKTVVTDFNDLWAEEFGYQVELVGWEDTVAVFGRPQEMINRDLDRCELFVGLMWRRWGTPPDNVGKHTSGFEEEYSRSVQRRLTEGRPEISLFFKEIDPELLRDPGADLKKVLAFKEQLISEKRIYFENFNDCRDFEKKLMRCLSSFVKHLRIEEQATLPEETQVSSNEGEQQQNRPASNAVETPLSLEGADFLRHFVAKTEGRTGEAVEAVDIARFRLLTSIVGAQGNDEVFLGTHDTNLIFFKGGNFNLGRSELHGLISTGLQNFLHENVPLWQWIHGVNGFDDITLFLHTLSAPAQKQINTFAALQLILQPIPKTERWIANLFPSSWFHDNTPVPVRLAALKYLAACGTPSDLDTIRGEIDRKDNQTLPAAANAFISISLRESREGAFEHLYELQPGSVDDKLLAALFSNPATLSTEVLLRGASHQSPAVRRKVISLLCERTALPINLAEELLSDTEATVRHSALSYLVDHERVYSDDEAKNILVKPTATGIARGLIGSDPHGEACFKKFLKQRQRALKYKELEAAAAKDSIVDNDAYFILVQRSFKRLGDSLRSSIDNNFETEVSAWLSQFAGHPNYEKAKELEGFIRKTLMRKALDVIRERGDHCDLERIRRLLKNGSIEYSVEDIQYLGKHGEWEDIKLVIDMLTRQIGERTLLTISAIDQTKAKYAAQAIYALGRQRVVDLLGIEKPKELLVLVLKEIHDKVFAQLSDSYIESLLRSEDESVRKTTALKAIKSLPKKRLEKLFRQYLAGASPLHYNVIHWLDFGISVPRERAVSGAQRVLTGEWNH
;
A
#
# COMPACT_ATOMS: atom_id res chain seq x y z
N MET A 1 -29.93 -16.80 -27.34
CA MET A 1 -30.87 -17.12 -26.26
C MET A 1 -30.43 -16.34 -25.04
N ALA A 2 -31.38 -15.87 -24.24
CA ALA A 2 -31.21 -14.82 -23.24
C ALA A 2 -30.39 -15.25 -22.02
N ASP A 3 -29.52 -14.35 -21.55
CA ASP A 3 -28.87 -14.44 -20.23
C ASP A 3 -29.94 -14.49 -19.16
N SER A 4 -30.14 -15.64 -18.52
CA SER A 4 -31.12 -15.78 -17.45
C SER A 4 -30.52 -15.31 -16.13
N ARG A 5 -30.56 -14.01 -15.86
CA ARG A 5 -30.41 -13.49 -14.50
C ARG A 5 -31.62 -13.95 -13.67
N ARG A 6 -31.40 -14.35 -12.42
CA ARG A 6 -32.54 -14.70 -11.56
C ARG A 6 -33.26 -13.42 -11.16
N LEU A 7 -34.48 -13.27 -11.66
CA LEU A 7 -35.34 -12.14 -11.36
C LEU A 7 -35.93 -12.29 -9.95
N VAL A 8 -35.53 -11.41 -9.05
CA VAL A 8 -36.01 -11.34 -7.67
C VAL A 8 -37.09 -10.28 -7.58
N LYS A 9 -38.33 -10.71 -7.42
CA LYS A 9 -39.47 -9.78 -7.31
C LYS A 9 -39.62 -9.28 -5.88
N VAL A 10 -39.55 -7.97 -5.71
CA VAL A 10 -39.73 -7.28 -4.43
C VAL A 10 -41.02 -6.49 -4.47
N PHE A 11 -41.95 -6.79 -3.56
CA PHE A 11 -43.24 -6.10 -3.51
C PHE A 11 -43.18 -4.94 -2.50
N LEU A 12 -43.50 -3.72 -2.95
CA LEU A 12 -43.53 -2.52 -2.11
C LEU A 12 -44.97 -2.13 -1.73
N ALA A 13 -45.36 -2.43 -0.50
CA ALA A 13 -46.64 -2.06 0.07
C ALA A 13 -46.53 -0.71 0.79
N SER A 14 -47.32 0.29 0.41
CA SER A 14 -47.42 1.54 1.18
C SER A 14 -48.75 2.26 0.95
N PRO A 15 -49.27 3.02 1.93
CA PRO A 15 -50.34 3.98 1.72
C PRO A 15 -49.85 5.18 0.91
N GLY A 16 -50.80 5.99 0.45
CA GLY A 16 -50.54 7.12 -0.47
C GLY A 16 -49.88 8.36 0.15
N ASP A 17 -49.55 8.37 1.44
CA ASP A 17 -48.85 9.48 2.12
C ASP A 17 -47.31 9.36 2.10
N LEU A 18 -46.78 8.36 1.38
CA LEU A 18 -45.35 8.05 1.26
C LEU A 18 -44.86 8.06 -0.20
N THR A 19 -45.38 8.98 -1.02
CA THR A 19 -45.06 9.07 -2.46
C THR A 19 -43.57 9.35 -2.71
N GLU A 20 -42.93 10.18 -1.89
CA GLU A 20 -41.50 10.50 -2.06
C GLU A 20 -40.63 9.30 -1.67
N GLU A 21 -40.98 8.57 -0.62
CA GLU A 21 -40.32 7.32 -0.24
C GLU A 21 -40.51 6.22 -1.30
N ARG A 22 -41.67 6.16 -1.97
CA ARG A 22 -41.87 5.25 -3.11
C ARG A 22 -40.96 5.56 -4.29
N LYS A 23 -40.79 6.83 -4.64
CA LYS A 23 -39.83 7.25 -5.69
C LYS A 23 -38.40 6.88 -5.28
N ALA A 24 -38.05 7.17 -4.04
CA ALA A 24 -36.76 6.83 -3.46
C ALA A 24 -36.49 5.31 -3.52
N ALA A 25 -37.50 4.47 -3.25
CA ALA A 25 -37.39 3.02 -3.38
C ALA A 25 -37.08 2.57 -4.82
N LYS A 26 -37.71 3.20 -5.83
CA LYS A 26 -37.43 2.92 -7.24
C LYS A 26 -35.98 3.29 -7.57
N THR A 27 -35.51 4.46 -7.17
CA THR A 27 -34.12 4.89 -7.35
C THR A 27 -33.14 3.92 -6.69
N VAL A 28 -33.41 3.50 -5.46
CA VAL A 28 -32.57 2.52 -4.74
C VAL A 28 -32.50 1.19 -5.46
N VAL A 29 -33.60 0.70 -6.04
CA VAL A 29 -33.60 -0.55 -6.80
C VAL A 29 -32.87 -0.41 -8.12
N THR A 30 -33.02 0.72 -8.82
CA THR A 30 -32.22 1.03 -10.02
C THR A 30 -30.73 1.07 -9.67
N ASP A 31 -30.35 1.85 -8.65
CA ASP A 31 -28.97 1.92 -8.19
C ASP A 31 -28.46 0.55 -7.72
N PHE A 32 -29.30 -0.23 -7.05
CA PHE A 32 -28.94 -1.58 -6.63
C PHE A 32 -28.66 -2.47 -7.84
N ASN A 33 -29.53 -2.46 -8.85
CA ASN A 33 -29.34 -3.27 -10.04
C ASN A 33 -28.11 -2.81 -10.85
N ASP A 34 -27.93 -1.50 -10.99
CA ASP A 34 -26.78 -0.91 -11.68
C ASP A 34 -25.46 -1.29 -11.02
N LEU A 35 -25.44 -1.36 -9.68
CA LEU A 35 -24.24 -1.67 -8.90
C LEU A 35 -24.01 -3.18 -8.74
N TRP A 36 -25.07 -3.97 -8.61
CA TRP A 36 -24.99 -5.32 -8.05
C TRP A 36 -25.60 -6.42 -8.91
N ALA A 37 -26.43 -6.10 -9.92
CA ALA A 37 -27.15 -7.14 -10.65
C ALA A 37 -26.22 -8.05 -11.46
N GLU A 38 -25.17 -7.48 -12.02
CA GLU A 38 -24.15 -8.22 -12.76
C GLU A 38 -23.25 -9.04 -11.83
N GLU A 39 -22.83 -8.45 -10.72
CA GLU A 39 -21.94 -9.08 -9.75
C GLU A 39 -22.60 -10.25 -8.98
N PHE A 40 -23.89 -10.12 -8.67
CA PHE A 40 -24.61 -11.16 -7.93
C PHE A 40 -25.37 -12.14 -8.83
N GLY A 41 -25.61 -11.81 -10.10
CA GLY A 41 -26.43 -12.62 -11.00
C GLY A 41 -27.95 -12.56 -10.71
N TYR A 42 -28.37 -11.63 -9.84
CA TYR A 42 -29.78 -11.39 -9.48
C TYR A 42 -30.19 -10.00 -9.92
N GLN A 43 -31.38 -9.88 -10.49
CA GLN A 43 -31.98 -8.59 -10.80
C GLN A 43 -33.19 -8.37 -9.90
N VAL A 44 -33.21 -7.25 -9.18
CA VAL A 44 -34.31 -6.88 -8.31
C VAL A 44 -35.36 -6.12 -9.12
N GLU A 45 -36.58 -6.66 -9.21
CA GLU A 45 -37.72 -5.96 -9.78
C GLU A 45 -38.61 -5.46 -8.65
N LEU A 46 -38.73 -4.13 -8.52
CA LEU A 46 -39.65 -3.52 -7.57
C LEU A 46 -41.04 -3.45 -8.19
N VAL A 47 -42.03 -4.04 -7.52
CA VAL A 47 -43.43 -4.02 -7.96
C VAL A 47 -44.29 -3.29 -6.93
N GLY A 48 -45.14 -2.38 -7.40
CA GLY A 48 -46.11 -1.67 -6.57
C GLY A 48 -47.40 -1.35 -7.32
N TRP A 49 -48.45 -0.96 -6.59
CA TRP A 49 -49.80 -0.73 -7.14
C TRP A 49 -49.92 0.35 -8.23
N GLU A 50 -48.92 1.21 -8.42
CA GLU A 50 -48.92 2.27 -9.46
C GLU A 50 -48.47 1.76 -10.83
N ASP A 51 -47.70 0.65 -10.86
CA ASP A 51 -47.14 0.08 -12.09
C ASP A 51 -48.09 -0.96 -12.74
N THR A 52 -49.23 -1.21 -12.12
CA THR A 52 -50.26 -2.13 -12.61
C THR A 52 -51.14 -1.43 -13.64
N VAL A 53 -51.04 -1.82 -14.91
CA VAL A 53 -51.83 -1.25 -16.02
C VAL A 53 -53.33 -1.41 -15.73
N ALA A 54 -54.11 -0.32 -15.82
CA ALA A 54 -55.55 -0.35 -15.63
C ALA A 54 -56.23 -1.18 -16.74
N VAL A 55 -56.63 -2.40 -16.41
CA VAL A 55 -57.41 -3.30 -17.28
C VAL A 55 -58.77 -3.56 -16.62
N PHE A 56 -59.80 -3.84 -17.42
CA PHE A 56 -61.16 -4.12 -16.94
C PHE A 56 -61.18 -5.33 -15.99
N GLY A 57 -61.40 -5.10 -14.69
CA GLY A 57 -61.34 -6.09 -13.61
C GLY A 57 -61.20 -5.43 -12.24
N ARG A 58 -61.16 -6.21 -11.15
CA ARG A 58 -60.97 -5.70 -9.78
C ARG A 58 -59.49 -5.35 -9.56
N PRO A 59 -59.11 -4.07 -9.33
CA PRO A 59 -57.70 -3.66 -9.25
C PRO A 59 -56.86 -4.45 -8.23
N GLN A 60 -57.49 -4.86 -7.12
CA GLN A 60 -56.88 -5.66 -6.04
C GLN A 60 -56.41 -7.05 -6.49
N GLU A 61 -57.05 -7.67 -7.49
CA GLU A 61 -56.70 -9.04 -7.94
C GLU A 61 -55.36 -9.08 -8.69
N MET A 62 -54.98 -8.00 -9.37
CA MET A 62 -53.68 -7.93 -10.04
C MET A 62 -52.55 -7.71 -9.03
N ILE A 63 -52.75 -6.82 -8.07
CA ILE A 63 -51.82 -6.58 -6.96
C ILE A 63 -51.54 -7.89 -6.20
N ASN A 64 -52.60 -8.67 -5.95
CA ASN A 64 -52.49 -9.99 -5.35
C ASN A 64 -51.65 -10.97 -6.19
N ARG A 65 -51.72 -10.92 -7.52
CA ARG A 65 -50.93 -11.79 -8.42
C ARG A 65 -49.45 -11.46 -8.40
N ASP A 66 -49.10 -10.19 -8.29
CA ASP A 66 -47.71 -9.74 -8.22
C ASP A 66 -47.12 -10.02 -6.83
N LEU A 67 -47.90 -9.84 -5.77
CA LEU A 67 -47.55 -10.21 -4.40
C LEU A 67 -47.36 -11.73 -4.25
N ASP A 68 -48.16 -12.56 -4.94
CA ASP A 68 -47.98 -14.02 -4.94
C ASP A 68 -46.68 -14.48 -5.62
N ARG A 69 -46.02 -13.61 -6.40
CA ARG A 69 -44.76 -13.91 -7.09
C ARG A 69 -43.55 -13.25 -6.45
N CYS A 70 -43.73 -12.46 -5.39
CA CYS A 70 -42.62 -11.81 -4.72
C CYS A 70 -41.83 -12.78 -3.83
N GLU A 71 -40.53 -12.52 -3.72
CA GLU A 71 -39.61 -13.24 -2.85
C GLU A 71 -39.27 -12.42 -1.59
N LEU A 72 -39.44 -11.10 -1.67
CA LEU A 72 -39.34 -10.17 -0.55
C LEU A 72 -40.53 -9.21 -0.56
N PHE A 73 -41.18 -9.07 0.60
CA PHE A 73 -42.20 -8.08 0.87
C PHE A 73 -41.61 -6.94 1.69
N VAL A 74 -41.75 -5.71 1.20
CA VAL A 74 -41.33 -4.48 1.87
C VAL A 74 -42.57 -3.64 2.18
N GLY A 75 -42.90 -3.51 3.46
CA GLY A 75 -44.02 -2.68 3.92
C GLY A 75 -43.55 -1.33 4.46
N LEU A 76 -44.17 -0.24 4.01
CA LEU A 76 -43.93 1.13 4.47
C LEU A 76 -45.18 1.70 5.16
N MET A 77 -45.00 2.22 6.37
CA MET A 77 -46.09 2.81 7.18
C MET A 77 -45.71 4.19 7.72
N TRP A 78 -46.68 5.11 7.74
CA TRP A 78 -46.54 6.42 8.40
C TRP A 78 -47.79 6.80 9.19
N ARG A 79 -48.64 7.72 8.68
CA ARG A 79 -49.80 8.24 9.41
C ARG A 79 -51.14 7.78 8.86
N ARG A 80 -51.17 7.24 7.63
CA ARG A 80 -52.38 6.66 7.04
C ARG A 80 -52.40 5.15 7.16
N TRP A 81 -53.58 4.61 7.44
CA TRP A 81 -53.84 3.17 7.35
C TRP A 81 -54.26 2.75 5.94
N GLY A 82 -54.93 3.66 5.23
CA GLY A 82 -55.46 3.45 3.89
C GLY A 82 -56.97 3.17 3.89
N THR A 83 -57.53 2.96 2.70
CA THR A 83 -58.96 2.70 2.49
C THR A 83 -59.22 1.21 2.31
N PRO A 84 -60.41 0.71 2.71
CA PRO A 84 -60.81 -0.67 2.46
C PRO A 84 -60.73 -1.03 0.97
N PRO A 85 -60.25 -2.25 0.65
CA PRO A 85 -60.09 -2.70 -0.73
C PRO A 85 -61.43 -3.06 -1.41
N ASP A 86 -62.50 -3.20 -0.63
CA ASP A 86 -63.89 -3.33 -1.05
C ASP A 86 -64.87 -2.91 0.05
N ASN A 87 -66.16 -2.90 -0.31
CA ASN A 87 -67.25 -2.52 0.59
C ASN A 87 -67.78 -3.68 1.45
N VAL A 88 -67.26 -4.91 1.29
CA VAL A 88 -67.83 -6.15 1.88
C VAL A 88 -66.75 -7.06 2.52
N GLY A 89 -65.46 -6.78 2.33
CA GLY A 89 -64.36 -7.65 2.72
C GLY A 89 -63.96 -7.54 4.19
N LYS A 90 -63.05 -8.44 4.57
CA LYS A 90 -62.57 -8.61 5.96
C LYS A 90 -61.49 -7.61 6.35
N HIS A 91 -60.84 -6.96 5.39
CA HIS A 91 -59.70 -6.07 5.62
C HIS A 91 -60.13 -4.61 5.61
N THR A 92 -59.55 -3.84 6.53
CA THR A 92 -59.88 -2.42 6.72
C THR A 92 -58.97 -1.47 5.93
N SER A 93 -57.91 -2.00 5.30
CA SER A 93 -57.13 -1.31 4.27
C SER A 93 -56.50 -2.26 3.26
N GLY A 94 -56.09 -1.71 2.10
CA GLY A 94 -55.32 -2.47 1.10
C GLY A 94 -53.97 -2.98 1.64
N PHE A 95 -53.26 -2.18 2.44
CA PHE A 95 -52.01 -2.60 3.08
C PHE A 95 -52.23 -3.78 4.04
N GLU A 96 -53.32 -3.77 4.81
CA GLU A 96 -53.65 -4.85 5.74
C GLU A 96 -53.89 -6.18 5.01
N GLU A 97 -54.56 -6.15 3.85
CA GLU A 97 -54.77 -7.32 3.00
C GLU A 97 -53.42 -7.85 2.45
N GLU A 98 -52.59 -6.96 1.89
CA GLU A 98 -51.27 -7.29 1.32
C GLU A 98 -50.34 -7.91 2.38
N TYR A 99 -50.26 -7.29 3.57
CA TYR A 99 -49.46 -7.81 4.68
C TYR A 99 -49.96 -9.17 5.17
N SER A 100 -51.27 -9.31 5.40
CA SER A 100 -51.85 -10.56 5.91
C SER A 100 -51.59 -11.73 4.95
N ARG A 101 -51.68 -11.47 3.65
CA ARG A 101 -51.41 -12.45 2.60
C ARG A 101 -49.93 -12.87 2.58
N SER A 102 -49.00 -11.92 2.66
CA SER A 102 -47.55 -12.20 2.72
C SER A 102 -47.16 -13.04 3.93
N VAL A 103 -47.71 -12.71 5.11
CA VAL A 103 -47.47 -13.48 6.34
C VAL A 103 -47.99 -14.91 6.21
N GLN A 104 -49.21 -15.08 5.70
CA GLN A 104 -49.79 -16.41 5.53
C GLN A 104 -48.93 -17.26 4.59
N ARG A 105 -48.46 -16.70 3.47
CA ARG A 105 -47.58 -17.40 2.53
C ARG A 105 -46.24 -17.76 3.14
N ARG A 106 -45.62 -16.85 3.91
CA ARG A 106 -44.36 -17.14 4.61
C ARG A 106 -44.52 -18.30 5.59
N LEU A 107 -45.65 -18.39 6.29
CA LEU A 107 -45.94 -19.50 7.21
C LEU A 107 -46.15 -20.84 6.50
N THR A 108 -46.71 -20.85 5.30
CA THR A 108 -47.02 -22.09 4.56
C THR A 108 -45.92 -22.53 3.60
N GLU A 109 -45.26 -21.60 2.92
CA GLU A 109 -44.30 -21.83 1.84
C GLU A 109 -42.86 -21.46 2.22
N GLY A 110 -42.65 -20.83 3.38
CA GLY A 110 -41.35 -20.31 3.76
C GLY A 110 -40.91 -19.08 2.95
N ARG A 111 -41.80 -18.41 2.21
CA ARG A 111 -41.53 -17.19 1.43
C ARG A 111 -42.82 -16.38 1.21
N PRO A 112 -42.77 -15.06 0.97
CA PRO A 112 -41.60 -14.18 0.86
C PRO A 112 -40.95 -13.87 2.22
N GLU A 113 -39.70 -13.40 2.22
CA GLU A 113 -39.15 -12.68 3.38
C GLU A 113 -39.96 -11.39 3.62
N ILE A 114 -40.07 -10.93 4.88
CA ILE A 114 -40.93 -9.79 5.24
C ILE A 114 -40.11 -8.75 6.01
N SER A 115 -40.02 -7.53 5.47
CA SER A 115 -39.38 -6.39 6.10
C SER A 115 -40.34 -5.20 6.18
N LEU A 116 -40.42 -4.57 7.35
CA LEU A 116 -41.32 -3.44 7.59
C LEU A 116 -40.54 -2.18 8.00
N PHE A 117 -40.97 -1.03 7.50
CA PHE A 117 -40.37 0.28 7.76
C PHE A 117 -41.44 1.28 8.21
N PHE A 118 -41.23 1.90 9.36
CA PHE A 118 -42.13 2.91 9.93
C PHE A 118 -41.47 4.28 9.92
N LYS A 119 -42.09 5.26 9.26
CA LYS A 119 -41.65 6.65 9.33
C LYS A 119 -41.91 7.20 10.73
N GLU A 120 -40.95 7.90 11.32
CA GLU A 120 -41.15 8.55 12.63
C GLU A 120 -42.31 9.56 12.57
N ILE A 121 -43.12 9.53 13.63
CA ILE A 121 -44.30 10.37 13.78
C ILE A 121 -43.96 11.48 14.75
N ASP A 122 -44.27 12.73 14.36
CA ASP A 122 -44.09 13.90 15.21
C ASP A 122 -44.83 13.72 16.56
N PRO A 123 -44.17 13.95 17.72
CA PRO A 123 -44.81 13.90 19.03
C PRO A 123 -46.09 14.74 19.16
N GLU A 124 -46.26 15.81 18.38
CA GLU A 124 -47.49 16.60 18.36
C GLU A 124 -48.67 15.84 17.73
N LEU A 125 -48.42 15.01 16.71
CA LEU A 125 -49.43 14.16 16.07
C LEU A 125 -49.85 12.97 16.94
N LEU A 126 -49.05 12.60 17.93
CA LEU A 126 -49.39 11.57 18.91
C LEU A 126 -50.40 12.05 19.97
N ARG A 127 -50.59 13.37 20.13
CA ARG A 127 -51.53 13.94 21.10
C ARG A 127 -52.99 13.80 20.66
N ASP A 128 -53.27 13.89 19.36
CA ASP A 128 -54.57 13.59 18.76
C ASP A 128 -54.40 12.82 17.43
N PRO A 129 -54.19 11.49 17.48
CA PRO A 129 -53.80 10.72 16.31
C PRO A 129 -54.91 10.54 15.24
N GLY A 130 -56.16 10.91 15.50
CA GLY A 130 -57.25 10.60 14.57
C GLY A 130 -57.47 9.09 14.36
N ALA A 131 -58.30 8.70 13.38
CA ALA A 131 -58.72 7.30 13.21
C ALA A 131 -57.65 6.41 12.52
N ASP A 132 -56.95 6.95 11.53
CA ASP A 132 -55.97 6.20 10.73
C ASP A 132 -54.68 5.92 11.52
N LEU A 133 -54.11 6.93 12.17
CA LEU A 133 -52.87 6.76 12.93
C LEU A 133 -53.07 5.86 14.15
N LYS A 134 -54.27 5.85 14.76
CA LYS A 134 -54.62 4.88 15.82
C LYS A 134 -54.48 3.43 15.32
N LYS A 135 -54.88 3.15 14.08
CA LYS A 135 -54.74 1.80 13.49
C LYS A 135 -53.27 1.47 13.20
N VAL A 136 -52.49 2.42 12.69
CA VAL A 136 -51.04 2.22 12.46
C VAL A 136 -50.32 1.93 13.78
N LEU A 137 -50.63 2.68 14.85
CA LEU A 137 -50.06 2.46 16.17
C LEU A 137 -50.47 1.10 16.76
N ALA A 138 -51.74 0.72 16.66
CA ALA A 138 -52.23 -0.59 17.10
C ALA A 138 -51.54 -1.73 16.34
N PHE A 139 -51.34 -1.59 15.02
CA PHE A 139 -50.60 -2.55 14.22
C PHE A 139 -49.13 -2.66 14.64
N LYS A 140 -48.47 -1.52 14.91
CA LYS A 140 -47.09 -1.50 15.40
C LYS A 140 -46.97 -2.17 16.78
N GLU A 141 -47.91 -1.93 17.69
CA GLU A 141 -47.97 -2.61 18.99
C GLU A 141 -48.20 -4.12 18.84
N GLN A 142 -49.07 -4.52 17.92
CA GLN A 142 -49.29 -5.93 17.59
C GLN A 142 -47.99 -6.61 17.13
N LEU A 143 -47.24 -6.01 16.21
CA LEU A 143 -45.94 -6.54 15.74
C LEU A 143 -44.93 -6.70 16.88
N ILE A 144 -44.86 -5.71 17.79
CA ILE A 144 -44.00 -5.76 18.98
C ILE A 144 -44.41 -6.92 19.90
N SER A 145 -45.70 -7.16 20.08
CA SER A 145 -46.22 -8.24 20.92
C SER A 145 -45.96 -9.63 20.31
N GLU A 146 -46.08 -9.75 18.99
CA GLU A 146 -45.92 -11.00 18.27
C GLU A 146 -44.45 -11.43 18.14
N LYS A 147 -43.51 -10.47 18.08
CA LYS A 147 -42.05 -10.69 17.98
C LYS A 147 -41.60 -11.61 16.84
N ARG A 148 -42.40 -11.68 15.76
CA ARG A 148 -42.16 -12.58 14.62
C ARG A 148 -41.54 -11.90 13.40
N ILE A 149 -41.66 -10.59 13.30
CA ILE A 149 -41.26 -9.83 12.11
C ILE A 149 -40.37 -8.67 12.53
N TYR A 150 -39.25 -8.53 11.81
CA TYR A 150 -38.33 -7.43 12.02
C TYR A 150 -38.87 -6.16 11.36
N PHE A 151 -38.91 -5.06 12.12
CA PHE A 151 -39.27 -3.75 11.60
C PHE A 151 -38.27 -2.69 12.04
N GLU A 152 -38.05 -1.69 11.18
CA GLU A 152 -37.17 -0.55 11.46
C GLU A 152 -37.95 0.76 11.39
N ASN A 153 -37.56 1.76 12.20
CA ASN A 153 -38.07 3.12 12.05
C ASN A 153 -37.14 3.94 11.14
N PHE A 154 -37.64 4.93 10.41
CA PHE A 154 -36.84 5.87 9.64
C PHE A 154 -37.35 7.32 9.74
N ASN A 155 -36.44 8.29 9.58
CA ASN A 155 -36.76 9.70 9.84
C ASN A 155 -37.17 10.46 8.57
N ASP A 156 -36.45 10.22 7.48
CA ASP A 156 -36.62 10.91 6.20
C ASP A 156 -36.34 9.97 5.00
N CYS A 157 -36.55 10.47 3.78
CA CYS A 157 -36.34 9.68 2.56
C CYS A 157 -34.90 9.15 2.43
N ARG A 158 -33.88 9.91 2.83
CA ARG A 158 -32.47 9.47 2.71
C ARG A 158 -32.16 8.34 3.68
N ASP A 159 -32.68 8.42 4.90
CA ASP A 159 -32.59 7.34 5.89
C ASP A 159 -33.32 6.07 5.41
N PHE A 160 -34.49 6.24 4.78
CA PHE A 160 -35.20 5.14 4.16
C PHE A 160 -34.42 4.49 3.01
N GLU A 161 -33.84 5.27 2.09
CA GLU A 161 -33.05 4.77 0.96
C GLU A 161 -31.92 3.85 1.42
N LYS A 162 -31.19 4.26 2.46
CA LYS A 162 -30.09 3.51 3.05
C LYS A 162 -30.54 2.18 3.63
N LYS A 163 -31.64 2.20 4.38
CA LYS A 163 -32.20 1.00 5.01
C LYS A 163 -32.74 0.01 3.99
N LEU A 164 -33.38 0.51 2.94
CA LEU A 164 -33.84 -0.31 1.83
C LEU A 164 -32.67 -0.92 1.06
N MET A 165 -31.63 -0.15 0.73
CA MET A 165 -30.43 -0.65 0.06
C MET A 165 -29.80 -1.79 0.87
N ARG A 166 -29.63 -1.62 2.19
CA ARG A 166 -29.11 -2.67 3.08
C ARG A 166 -30.00 -3.91 3.11
N CYS A 167 -31.32 -3.73 3.16
CA CYS A 167 -32.29 -4.82 3.14
C CYS A 167 -32.14 -5.66 1.86
N LEU A 168 -32.08 -5.01 0.69
CA LEU A 168 -31.91 -5.66 -0.61
C LEU A 168 -30.57 -6.39 -0.72
N SER A 169 -29.46 -5.74 -0.36
CA SER A 169 -28.13 -6.37 -0.39
C SER A 169 -28.04 -7.58 0.51
N SER A 170 -28.61 -7.51 1.72
CA SER A 170 -28.63 -8.64 2.65
C SER A 170 -29.46 -9.79 2.11
N PHE A 171 -30.64 -9.48 1.56
CA PHE A 171 -31.56 -10.49 1.03
C PHE A 171 -30.95 -11.24 -0.16
N VAL A 172 -30.42 -10.52 -1.15
CA VAL A 172 -29.78 -11.13 -2.33
C VAL A 172 -28.56 -11.97 -1.94
N LYS A 173 -27.76 -11.52 -0.97
CA LYS A 173 -26.62 -12.29 -0.46
C LYS A 173 -27.08 -13.60 0.19
N HIS A 174 -28.16 -13.59 0.97
CA HIS A 174 -28.71 -14.80 1.58
C HIS A 174 -29.25 -15.78 0.54
N LEU A 175 -30.01 -15.30 -0.45
CA LEU A 175 -30.50 -16.12 -1.56
C LEU A 175 -29.36 -16.85 -2.29
N ARG A 176 -28.24 -16.17 -2.50
CA ARG A 176 -27.05 -16.75 -3.13
C ARG A 176 -26.42 -17.87 -2.32
N ILE A 177 -26.30 -17.69 -1.01
CA ILE A 177 -25.72 -18.69 -0.11
C ILE A 177 -26.60 -19.94 -0.07
N GLU A 178 -27.93 -19.76 -0.02
CA GLU A 178 -28.88 -20.87 -0.05
C GLU A 178 -28.82 -21.63 -1.37
N GLU A 179 -28.76 -20.96 -2.53
CA GLU A 179 -28.65 -21.65 -3.82
C GLU A 179 -27.32 -22.38 -4.01
N GLN A 180 -26.20 -21.81 -3.57
CA GLN A 180 -24.89 -22.46 -3.63
C GLN A 180 -24.81 -23.70 -2.74
N ALA A 181 -25.55 -23.76 -1.64
CA ALA A 181 -25.63 -24.92 -0.77
C ALA A 181 -26.51 -26.06 -1.33
N THR A 182 -27.29 -25.81 -2.39
CA THR A 182 -28.34 -26.75 -2.88
C THR A 182 -28.01 -27.40 -4.23
N LEU A 183 -26.84 -27.15 -4.84
CA LEU A 183 -26.44 -27.73 -6.14
C LEU A 183 -25.70 -29.07 -5.97
N PRO A 184 -26.19 -30.21 -6.53
CA PRO A 184 -25.41 -31.43 -6.69
C PRO A 184 -24.48 -31.35 -7.91
N GLU A 185 -23.24 -31.84 -7.77
CA GLU A 185 -22.28 -32.06 -8.86
C GLU A 185 -22.83 -33.10 -9.85
N GLU A 186 -23.36 -32.66 -11.00
CA GLU A 186 -23.31 -33.43 -12.26
C GLU A 186 -23.89 -32.58 -13.40
N THR A 187 -23.07 -32.34 -14.43
CA THR A 187 -23.32 -32.80 -15.82
C THR A 187 -22.60 -31.90 -16.82
N GLN A 188 -21.53 -32.44 -17.41
CA GLN A 188 -21.01 -32.05 -18.70
C GLN A 188 -21.92 -32.60 -19.82
N VAL A 189 -21.85 -31.94 -20.99
CA VAL A 189 -21.99 -32.46 -22.36
C VAL A 189 -23.21 -31.98 -23.19
N SER A 190 -22.82 -31.32 -24.29
CA SER A 190 -23.41 -31.27 -25.65
C SER A 190 -24.43 -30.20 -26.06
N SER A 191 -23.93 -29.39 -26.98
CA SER A 191 -24.55 -28.59 -28.03
C SER A 191 -25.36 -29.40 -29.06
N ASN A 192 -26.49 -28.87 -29.55
CA ASN A 192 -26.63 -28.38 -30.93
C ASN A 192 -28.05 -27.86 -31.30
N GLU A 193 -28.01 -26.83 -32.17
CA GLU A 193 -28.91 -26.48 -33.30
C GLU A 193 -30.28 -25.79 -33.10
N GLY A 194 -30.50 -24.75 -33.92
CA GLY A 194 -31.83 -24.39 -34.45
C GLY A 194 -32.20 -22.89 -34.54
N GLU A 195 -31.95 -22.28 -35.70
CA GLU A 195 -32.56 -21.06 -36.27
C GLU A 195 -34.13 -21.02 -36.16
N GLN A 196 -34.94 -19.94 -36.16
CA GLN A 196 -35.00 -18.70 -36.96
C GLN A 196 -36.19 -17.78 -36.49
N GLN A 197 -36.06 -16.46 -36.72
CA GLN A 197 -37.07 -15.45 -37.19
C GLN A 197 -38.11 -14.68 -36.32
N GLN A 198 -37.97 -13.33 -36.41
CA GLN A 198 -38.94 -12.26 -36.82
C GLN A 198 -39.62 -11.29 -35.80
N ASN A 199 -39.09 -10.05 -35.75
CA ASN A 199 -39.71 -8.71 -35.95
C ASN A 199 -41.16 -8.38 -35.48
N ARG A 200 -41.32 -7.44 -34.52
CA ARG A 200 -41.73 -6.00 -34.70
C ARG A 200 -42.04 -5.29 -33.34
N PRO A 201 -42.10 -3.94 -33.29
CA PRO A 201 -41.55 -3.14 -32.19
C PRO A 201 -42.60 -2.68 -31.16
N ALA A 202 -42.17 -2.47 -29.92
CA ALA A 202 -42.90 -1.64 -28.97
C ALA A 202 -41.92 -0.92 -28.04
N SER A 203 -42.10 0.40 -27.93
CA SER A 203 -41.44 1.29 -27.00
C SER A 203 -41.73 0.88 -25.56
N ASN A 204 -40.70 0.42 -24.86
CA ASN A 204 -40.55 0.48 -23.41
C ASN A 204 -39.03 0.56 -23.19
N ALA A 205 -38.58 1.32 -22.20
CA ALA A 205 -37.16 1.44 -21.88
C ALA A 205 -36.62 0.06 -21.46
N VAL A 206 -36.10 -0.67 -22.45
CA VAL A 206 -35.41 -1.95 -22.24
C VAL A 206 -34.02 -1.59 -21.71
N GLU A 207 -33.79 -1.87 -20.43
CA GLU A 207 -32.46 -1.84 -19.82
C GLU A 207 -31.57 -2.82 -20.58
N THR A 208 -30.73 -2.28 -21.46
CA THR A 208 -29.71 -3.02 -22.18
C THR A 208 -28.46 -3.13 -21.32
N PRO A 209 -27.66 -4.22 -21.41
CA PRO A 209 -26.37 -4.34 -20.72
C PRO A 209 -25.34 -3.28 -21.16
N LEU A 210 -25.65 -2.53 -22.22
CA LEU A 210 -24.89 -1.41 -22.73
C LEU A 210 -25.57 -0.11 -22.29
N SER A 211 -24.78 0.91 -21.94
CA SER A 211 -25.28 2.27 -21.81
C SER A 211 -25.86 2.78 -23.15
N LEU A 212 -26.65 3.84 -23.11
CA LEU A 212 -27.16 4.48 -24.32
C LEU A 212 -26.02 4.85 -25.28
N GLU A 213 -24.93 5.40 -24.73
CA GLU A 213 -23.73 5.77 -25.48
C GLU A 213 -23.04 4.55 -26.10
N GLY A 214 -22.95 3.43 -25.36
CA GLY A 214 -22.36 2.19 -25.84
C GLY A 214 -23.20 1.57 -26.96
N ALA A 215 -24.52 1.56 -26.83
CA ALA A 215 -25.44 1.07 -27.85
C ALA A 215 -25.38 1.92 -29.13
N ASP A 216 -25.34 3.25 -29.00
CA ASP A 216 -25.21 4.17 -30.13
C ASP A 216 -23.85 4.02 -30.83
N PHE A 217 -22.78 3.85 -30.05
CA PHE A 217 -21.46 3.53 -30.60
C PHE A 217 -21.49 2.22 -31.40
N LEU A 218 -22.07 1.13 -30.89
CA LEU A 218 -22.12 -0.14 -31.64
C LEU A 218 -22.89 0.00 -32.95
N ARG A 219 -24.01 0.71 -32.97
CA ARG A 219 -24.77 0.96 -34.21
C ARG A 219 -23.92 1.73 -35.22
N HIS A 220 -23.23 2.77 -34.78
CA HIS A 220 -22.35 3.57 -35.62
C HIS A 220 -21.14 2.77 -36.12
N PHE A 221 -20.53 1.98 -35.24
CA PHE A 221 -19.40 1.09 -35.54
C PHE A 221 -19.76 0.06 -36.60
N VAL A 222 -20.91 -0.60 -36.47
CA VAL A 222 -21.40 -1.55 -37.49
C VAL A 222 -21.63 -0.82 -38.82
N ALA A 223 -22.31 0.33 -38.82
CA ALA A 223 -22.52 1.10 -40.05
C ALA A 223 -21.20 1.53 -40.73
N LYS A 224 -20.17 1.84 -39.94
CA LYS A 224 -18.82 2.16 -40.40
C LYS A 224 -18.12 0.96 -41.03
N THR A 225 -18.20 -0.22 -40.38
CA THR A 225 -17.63 -1.47 -40.92
C THR A 225 -18.33 -1.96 -42.19
N GLU A 226 -19.62 -1.68 -42.34
CA GLU A 226 -20.39 -1.97 -43.56
C GLU A 226 -20.13 -0.96 -44.69
N GLY A 227 -19.29 0.07 -44.46
CA GLY A 227 -18.95 1.10 -45.44
C GLY A 227 -20.08 2.11 -45.70
N ARG A 228 -21.14 2.14 -44.88
CA ARG A 228 -22.30 3.01 -45.07
C ARG A 228 -22.03 4.48 -44.73
N THR A 229 -20.99 4.75 -43.93
CA THR A 229 -20.61 6.11 -43.50
C THR A 229 -19.45 6.71 -44.32
N GLY A 230 -18.69 5.90 -45.06
CA GLY A 230 -17.49 6.33 -45.79
C GLY A 230 -16.26 6.61 -44.91
N GLU A 231 -16.33 6.36 -43.60
CA GLU A 231 -15.24 6.57 -42.66
C GLU A 231 -14.46 5.26 -42.39
N ALA A 232 -13.14 5.33 -42.26
CA ALA A 232 -12.30 4.17 -41.96
C ALA A 232 -12.29 3.83 -40.47
N VAL A 233 -12.43 2.55 -40.12
CA VAL A 233 -12.40 2.06 -38.73
C VAL A 233 -11.02 2.34 -38.11
N GLU A 234 -11.00 3.06 -37.00
CA GLU A 234 -9.76 3.37 -36.29
C GLU A 234 -9.42 2.31 -35.23
N ALA A 235 -8.14 2.26 -34.82
CA ALA A 235 -7.71 1.38 -33.74
C ALA A 235 -8.46 1.63 -32.41
N VAL A 236 -8.85 2.88 -32.12
CA VAL A 236 -9.63 3.19 -30.91
C VAL A 236 -11.08 2.71 -30.99
N ASP A 237 -11.66 2.68 -32.20
CA ASP A 237 -13.00 2.12 -32.40
C ASP A 237 -12.99 0.62 -32.06
N ILE A 238 -11.94 -0.09 -32.49
CA ILE A 238 -11.73 -1.51 -32.14
C ILE A 238 -11.53 -1.69 -30.62
N ALA A 239 -10.76 -0.81 -29.98
CA ALA A 239 -10.53 -0.85 -28.54
C ALA A 239 -11.83 -0.65 -27.75
N ARG A 240 -12.65 0.34 -28.13
CA ARG A 240 -13.96 0.59 -27.50
C ARG A 240 -14.94 -0.55 -27.76
N PHE A 241 -14.95 -1.14 -28.95
CA PHE A 241 -15.72 -2.35 -29.23
C PHE A 241 -15.34 -3.50 -28.30
N ARG A 242 -14.04 -3.76 -28.12
CA ARG A 242 -13.52 -4.78 -27.19
C ARG A 242 -13.89 -4.48 -25.74
N LEU A 243 -13.86 -3.21 -25.33
CA LEU A 243 -14.31 -2.80 -24.00
C LEU A 243 -15.77 -3.19 -23.79
N LEU A 244 -16.66 -2.85 -24.72
CA LEU A 244 -18.08 -3.20 -24.63
C LEU A 244 -18.29 -4.71 -24.59
N THR A 245 -17.54 -5.50 -25.37
CA THR A 245 -17.61 -6.97 -25.28
C THR A 245 -17.05 -7.53 -23.98
N SER A 246 -16.12 -6.83 -23.32
CA SER A 246 -15.61 -7.25 -22.00
C SER A 246 -16.56 -6.92 -20.84
N ILE A 247 -17.49 -5.99 -21.06
CA ILE A 247 -18.50 -5.59 -20.09
C ILE A 247 -19.76 -6.45 -20.24
N VAL A 248 -20.08 -6.89 -21.46
CA VAL A 248 -21.24 -7.75 -21.68
C VAL A 248 -20.83 -9.21 -21.52
N GLY A 249 -21.19 -9.82 -20.39
CA GLY A 249 -20.93 -11.23 -20.11
C GLY A 249 -22.11 -11.95 -19.45
N ALA A 250 -22.15 -13.28 -19.63
CA ALA A 250 -23.16 -14.19 -19.09
C ALA A 250 -22.53 -15.27 -18.22
N GLN A 251 -23.34 -15.95 -17.40
CA GLN A 251 -22.87 -17.10 -16.64
C GLN A 251 -22.32 -18.19 -17.58
N GLY A 252 -21.05 -18.58 -17.36
CA GLY A 252 -20.32 -19.51 -18.22
C GLY A 252 -19.39 -18.84 -19.24
N ASN A 253 -19.36 -17.51 -19.31
CA ASN A 253 -18.30 -16.79 -20.01
C ASN A 253 -17.08 -16.59 -19.10
N ASP A 254 -15.89 -16.59 -19.71
CA ASP A 254 -14.66 -16.22 -19.02
C ASP A 254 -14.72 -14.74 -18.62
N GLU A 255 -14.15 -14.39 -17.47
CA GLU A 255 -13.88 -12.99 -17.14
C GLU A 255 -12.77 -12.46 -18.04
N VAL A 256 -13.11 -11.53 -18.93
CA VAL A 256 -12.15 -10.90 -19.85
C VAL A 256 -11.93 -9.46 -19.44
N PHE A 257 -10.66 -9.07 -19.27
CA PHE A 257 -10.27 -7.67 -19.08
C PHE A 257 -9.75 -7.09 -20.39
N LEU A 258 -9.91 -5.78 -20.56
CA LEU A 258 -9.37 -5.09 -21.73
C LEU A 258 -7.84 -5.13 -21.70
N GLY A 259 -7.21 -5.35 -22.86
CA GLY A 259 -5.75 -5.33 -22.97
C GLY A 259 -5.16 -3.96 -22.59
N THR A 260 -3.93 -3.94 -22.06
CA THR A 260 -3.26 -2.70 -21.61
C THR A 260 -3.08 -1.68 -22.74
N HIS A 261 -2.77 -2.13 -23.96
CA HIS A 261 -2.66 -1.25 -25.13
C HIS A 261 -4.00 -0.61 -25.50
N ASP A 262 -5.06 -1.41 -25.61
CA ASP A 262 -6.41 -0.92 -25.93
C ASP A 262 -6.92 0.05 -24.86
N THR A 263 -6.63 -0.22 -23.59
CA THR A 263 -6.98 0.65 -22.47
C THR A 263 -6.28 2.01 -22.55
N ASN A 264 -4.97 2.03 -22.87
CA ASN A 264 -4.24 3.27 -23.08
C ASN A 264 -4.71 4.00 -24.35
N LEU A 265 -5.04 3.30 -25.44
CA LEU A 265 -5.64 3.89 -26.64
C LEU A 265 -6.94 4.64 -26.32
N ILE A 266 -7.83 4.01 -25.54
CA ILE A 266 -9.06 4.66 -25.06
C ILE A 266 -8.72 5.85 -24.17
N PHE A 267 -7.70 5.78 -23.32
CA PHE A 267 -7.31 6.94 -22.52
C PHE A 267 -6.82 8.12 -23.37
N PHE A 268 -5.99 7.87 -24.39
CA PHE A 268 -5.43 8.92 -25.27
C PHE A 268 -6.50 9.62 -26.12
N LYS A 269 -7.39 8.84 -26.71
CA LYS A 269 -8.43 9.34 -27.62
C LYS A 269 -9.79 9.48 -26.92
N GLY A 270 -9.86 9.19 -25.62
CA GLY A 270 -11.08 9.13 -24.81
C GLY A 270 -11.82 10.44 -24.68
N GLY A 271 -11.11 11.57 -24.78
CA GLY A 271 -11.73 12.90 -24.85
C GLY A 271 -12.66 13.08 -26.06
N ASN A 272 -12.58 12.19 -27.07
CA ASN A 272 -13.46 12.20 -28.23
C ASN A 272 -14.72 11.35 -28.03
N PHE A 273 -14.82 10.59 -26.93
CA PHE A 273 -15.93 9.69 -26.66
C PHE A 273 -16.69 10.13 -25.41
N ASN A 274 -18.02 10.16 -25.51
CA ASN A 274 -18.87 10.14 -24.32
C ASN A 274 -18.97 8.68 -23.86
N LEU A 275 -18.23 8.32 -22.81
CA LEU A 275 -18.23 6.98 -22.23
C LEU A 275 -19.37 6.86 -21.22
N GLY A 276 -20.16 5.79 -21.31
CA GLY A 276 -21.21 5.51 -20.33
C GLY A 276 -20.65 5.02 -18.99
N ARG A 277 -21.52 4.96 -17.96
CA ARG A 277 -21.12 4.48 -16.62
C ARG A 277 -20.58 3.05 -16.60
N SER A 278 -21.18 2.13 -17.36
CA SER A 278 -20.72 0.73 -17.44
C SER A 278 -19.33 0.63 -18.11
N GLU A 279 -19.08 1.46 -19.13
CA GLU A 279 -17.76 1.57 -19.78
C GLU A 279 -16.69 2.06 -18.80
N LEU A 280 -17.01 3.09 -18.01
CA LEU A 280 -16.10 3.60 -16.98
C LEU A 280 -15.80 2.55 -15.90
N HIS A 281 -16.80 1.78 -15.45
CA HIS A 281 -16.57 0.70 -14.49
C HIS A 281 -15.70 -0.43 -15.08
N GLY A 282 -15.91 -0.81 -16.35
CA GLY A 282 -15.06 -1.78 -17.04
C GLY A 282 -13.60 -1.32 -17.16
N LEU A 283 -13.38 -0.03 -17.43
CA LEU A 283 -12.06 0.58 -17.48
C LEU A 283 -11.41 0.65 -16.09
N ILE A 284 -12.15 1.03 -15.05
CA ILE A 284 -11.67 1.00 -13.65
C ILE A 284 -11.30 -0.42 -13.25
N SER A 285 -12.15 -1.41 -13.58
CA SER A 285 -11.93 -2.83 -13.31
C SER A 285 -10.60 -3.30 -13.93
N THR A 286 -10.36 -2.95 -15.19
CA THR A 286 -9.12 -3.27 -15.92
C THR A 286 -7.90 -2.55 -15.32
N GLY A 287 -8.05 -1.28 -14.95
CA GLY A 287 -6.99 -0.50 -14.32
C GLY A 287 -6.59 -1.04 -12.95
N LEU A 288 -7.56 -1.49 -12.15
CA LEU A 288 -7.30 -2.16 -10.88
C LEU A 288 -6.63 -3.52 -11.10
N GLN A 289 -7.07 -4.31 -12.07
CA GLN A 289 -6.42 -5.60 -12.39
C GLN A 289 -4.93 -5.45 -12.77
N ASN A 290 -4.52 -4.31 -13.34
CA ASN A 290 -3.15 -4.04 -13.77
C ASN A 290 -2.41 -3.00 -12.91
N PHE A 291 -2.96 -2.62 -11.76
CA PHE A 291 -2.49 -1.46 -10.99
C PHE A 291 -0.99 -1.55 -10.61
N LEU A 292 -0.53 -2.72 -10.17
CA LEU A 292 0.87 -2.93 -9.76
C LEU A 292 1.84 -2.94 -10.95
N HIS A 293 1.36 -3.14 -12.17
CA HIS A 293 2.22 -3.04 -13.36
C HIS A 293 2.45 -1.59 -13.80
N GLU A 294 1.74 -0.62 -13.19
CA GLU A 294 1.87 0.82 -13.47
C GLU A 294 1.73 1.18 -14.96
N ASN A 295 1.05 0.34 -15.75
CA ASN A 295 1.01 0.46 -17.20
C ASN A 295 -0.39 0.79 -17.74
N VAL A 296 -1.34 1.06 -16.86
CA VAL A 296 -2.71 1.42 -17.20
C VAL A 296 -3.14 2.63 -16.37
N PRO A 297 -3.69 3.69 -16.99
CA PRO A 297 -4.29 4.81 -16.25
C PRO A 297 -5.56 4.37 -15.53
N LEU A 298 -5.96 5.10 -14.48
CA LEU A 298 -7.04 4.66 -13.60
C LEU A 298 -7.76 5.84 -12.95
N TRP A 299 -6.99 6.84 -12.51
CA TRP A 299 -7.43 7.83 -11.56
C TRP A 299 -8.43 8.82 -12.15
N GLN A 300 -8.27 9.18 -13.42
CA GLN A 300 -9.24 10.02 -14.14
C GLN A 300 -10.61 9.34 -14.23
N TRP A 301 -10.67 8.02 -14.42
CA TRP A 301 -11.93 7.29 -14.51
C TRP A 301 -12.60 7.17 -13.15
N ILE A 302 -11.84 6.89 -12.08
CA ILE A 302 -12.38 6.93 -10.71
C ILE A 302 -12.96 8.31 -10.41
N HIS A 303 -12.25 9.39 -10.77
CA HIS A 303 -12.75 10.75 -10.61
C HIS A 303 -14.05 11.00 -11.42
N GLY A 304 -14.18 10.40 -12.61
CA GLY A 304 -15.32 10.59 -13.51
C GLY A 304 -16.61 9.88 -13.11
N VAL A 305 -16.55 8.84 -12.26
CA VAL A 305 -17.76 8.12 -11.80
C VAL A 305 -18.39 8.84 -10.62
N ASN A 306 -17.84 8.67 -9.41
CA ASN A 306 -18.38 9.23 -8.16
C ASN A 306 -17.31 9.98 -7.34
N GLY A 307 -16.09 10.11 -7.86
CA GLY A 307 -14.97 10.70 -7.12
C GLY A 307 -14.35 9.75 -6.10
N PHE A 308 -13.55 10.30 -5.18
CA PHE A 308 -12.70 9.53 -4.26
C PHE A 308 -13.31 9.29 -2.87
N ASP A 309 -14.44 9.91 -2.56
CA ASP A 309 -15.05 9.84 -1.23
C ASP A 309 -16.22 8.84 -1.14
N ASP A 310 -16.46 8.11 -2.23
CA ASP A 310 -17.48 7.06 -2.32
C ASP A 310 -16.94 5.66 -1.99
N ILE A 311 -17.84 4.71 -1.73
CA ILE A 311 -17.54 3.31 -1.44
C ILE A 311 -17.15 2.50 -2.68
N THR A 312 -17.33 3.02 -3.90
CA THR A 312 -17.11 2.28 -5.17
C THR A 312 -15.78 1.54 -5.22
N LEU A 313 -14.69 2.19 -4.83
CA LEU A 313 -13.36 1.58 -4.84
C LEU A 313 -13.23 0.46 -3.79
N PHE A 314 -13.92 0.60 -2.65
CA PHE A 314 -13.98 -0.44 -1.62
C PHE A 314 -14.81 -1.64 -2.06
N LEU A 315 -15.82 -1.47 -2.92
CA LEU A 315 -16.62 -2.60 -3.40
C LEU A 315 -15.78 -3.61 -4.18
N HIS A 316 -14.79 -3.14 -4.94
CA HIS A 316 -13.83 -4.01 -5.64
C HIS A 316 -12.94 -4.86 -4.71
N THR A 317 -12.97 -4.62 -3.40
CA THR A 317 -12.28 -5.47 -2.40
C THR A 317 -13.13 -6.66 -1.94
N LEU A 318 -14.44 -6.68 -2.21
CA LEU A 318 -15.36 -7.70 -1.70
C LEU A 318 -15.58 -8.84 -2.70
N SER A 319 -15.65 -8.53 -4.00
CA SER A 319 -16.23 -9.43 -5.01
C SER A 319 -15.34 -9.71 -6.21
N ALA A 320 -14.12 -9.17 -6.22
CA ALA A 320 -13.21 -9.32 -7.34
C ALA A 320 -12.30 -10.56 -7.23
N PRO A 321 -11.66 -11.00 -8.34
CA PRO A 321 -10.59 -11.98 -8.28
C PRO A 321 -9.47 -11.54 -7.31
N ALA A 322 -8.78 -12.50 -6.70
CA ALA A 322 -7.79 -12.24 -5.66
C ALA A 322 -6.73 -11.20 -6.08
N GLN A 323 -6.26 -11.24 -7.33
CA GLN A 323 -5.29 -10.26 -7.85
C GLN A 323 -5.85 -8.84 -7.88
N LYS A 324 -7.08 -8.66 -8.38
CA LYS A 324 -7.76 -7.36 -8.40
C LYS A 324 -8.00 -6.84 -6.99
N GLN A 325 -8.36 -7.70 -6.04
CA GLN A 325 -8.52 -7.31 -4.63
C GLN A 325 -7.20 -6.78 -4.05
N ILE A 326 -6.09 -7.52 -4.22
CA ILE A 326 -4.74 -7.11 -3.76
C ILE A 326 -4.35 -5.75 -4.36
N ASN A 327 -4.55 -5.60 -5.66
CA ASN A 327 -4.23 -4.36 -6.36
C ASN A 327 -5.11 -3.19 -5.91
N THR A 328 -6.38 -3.45 -5.59
CA THR A 328 -7.31 -2.45 -5.04
C THR A 328 -6.85 -1.98 -3.66
N PHE A 329 -6.41 -2.88 -2.78
CA PHE A 329 -5.80 -2.50 -1.51
C PHE A 329 -4.54 -1.63 -1.70
N ALA A 330 -3.68 -1.97 -2.67
CA ALA A 330 -2.50 -1.18 -2.98
C ALA A 330 -2.87 0.24 -3.48
N ALA A 331 -3.91 0.36 -4.29
CA ALA A 331 -4.44 1.65 -4.76
C ALA A 331 -5.01 2.47 -3.61
N LEU A 332 -5.85 1.89 -2.75
CA LEU A 332 -6.39 2.51 -1.54
C LEU A 332 -5.27 2.98 -0.60
N GLN A 333 -4.25 2.14 -0.40
CA GLN A 333 -3.08 2.47 0.40
C GLN A 333 -2.28 3.62 -0.19
N LEU A 334 -2.16 3.74 -1.52
CA LEU A 334 -1.43 4.82 -2.21
C LEU A 334 -2.10 6.19 -2.03
N ILE A 335 -3.43 6.24 -1.97
CA ILE A 335 -4.17 7.49 -1.71
C ILE A 335 -4.46 7.74 -0.22
N LEU A 336 -4.11 6.79 0.66
CA LEU A 336 -4.49 6.81 2.09
C LEU A 336 -5.99 7.04 2.28
N GLN A 337 -6.80 6.35 1.48
CA GLN A 337 -8.26 6.48 1.59
C GLN A 337 -8.69 5.78 2.89
N PRO A 338 -9.26 6.49 3.88
CA PRO A 338 -9.86 5.84 5.03
C PRO A 338 -11.15 5.13 4.61
N ILE A 339 -11.53 4.09 5.35
CA ILE A 339 -12.85 3.47 5.18
C ILE A 339 -13.92 4.57 5.40
N PRO A 340 -14.88 4.78 4.48
CA PRO A 340 -15.93 5.77 4.66
C PRO A 340 -16.80 5.37 5.84
N LYS A 341 -16.60 6.04 6.99
CA LYS A 341 -17.35 5.77 8.23
C LYS A 341 -18.56 6.68 8.38
N THR A 342 -19.19 7.04 7.28
CA THR A 342 -20.48 7.76 7.30
C THR A 342 -21.52 6.97 8.08
N GLU A 343 -21.47 5.62 8.06
CA GLU A 343 -22.44 4.75 8.71
C GLU A 343 -21.81 3.53 9.39
N ARG A 344 -22.42 3.11 10.51
CA ARG A 344 -21.90 2.04 11.39
C ARG A 344 -21.82 0.66 10.72
N TRP A 345 -22.68 0.38 9.73
CA TRP A 345 -22.64 -0.89 9.00
C TRP A 345 -21.47 -0.93 8.00
N ILE A 346 -21.15 0.20 7.35
CA ILE A 346 -20.01 0.32 6.42
C ILE A 346 -18.71 0.07 7.16
N ALA A 347 -18.60 0.57 8.40
CA ALA A 347 -17.44 0.35 9.26
C ALA A 347 -17.16 -1.14 9.53
N ASN A 348 -18.21 -1.98 9.61
CA ASN A 348 -18.07 -3.40 9.94
C ASN A 348 -18.12 -4.32 8.71
N LEU A 349 -18.74 -3.89 7.61
CA LEU A 349 -18.95 -4.71 6.41
C LEU A 349 -17.61 -5.17 5.81
N PHE A 350 -16.71 -4.23 5.58
CA PHE A 350 -15.47 -4.54 4.87
C PHE A 350 -14.52 -5.41 5.70
N PRO A 351 -14.16 -5.03 6.94
CA PRO A 351 -13.27 -5.87 7.75
C PRO A 351 -13.83 -7.27 7.96
N SER A 352 -15.13 -7.42 8.26
CA SER A 352 -15.72 -8.75 8.45
C SER A 352 -15.68 -9.62 7.18
N SER A 353 -15.82 -9.03 6.00
CA SER A 353 -15.72 -9.78 4.74
C SER A 353 -14.27 -10.12 4.38
N TRP A 354 -13.32 -9.22 4.60
CA TRP A 354 -11.91 -9.44 4.28
C TRP A 354 -11.29 -10.58 5.08
N PHE A 355 -11.73 -10.78 6.31
CA PHE A 355 -11.23 -11.82 7.20
C PHE A 355 -12.16 -13.04 7.31
N HIS A 356 -13.06 -13.26 6.35
CA HIS A 356 -13.84 -14.50 6.30
C HIS A 356 -12.94 -15.73 6.04
N ASP A 357 -13.34 -16.91 6.52
CA ASP A 357 -12.52 -18.15 6.44
C ASP A 357 -12.22 -18.59 5.00
N ASN A 358 -13.11 -18.25 4.06
CA ASN A 358 -12.96 -18.56 2.64
C ASN A 358 -12.05 -17.57 1.87
N THR A 359 -11.54 -16.51 2.52
CA THR A 359 -10.74 -15.49 1.85
C THR A 359 -9.28 -15.94 1.69
N PRO A 360 -8.69 -15.85 0.48
CA PRO A 360 -7.29 -16.25 0.24
C PRO A 360 -6.29 -15.50 1.12
N VAL A 361 -5.24 -16.18 1.58
CA VAL A 361 -4.18 -15.59 2.43
C VAL A 361 -3.56 -14.31 1.83
N PRO A 362 -3.21 -14.25 0.52
CA PRO A 362 -2.64 -13.04 -0.07
C PRO A 362 -3.56 -11.82 0.04
N VAL A 363 -4.88 -12.02 -0.04
CA VAL A 363 -5.88 -10.96 0.12
C VAL A 363 -5.94 -10.50 1.58
N ARG A 364 -5.96 -11.43 2.54
CA ARG A 364 -5.90 -11.11 3.98
C ARG A 364 -4.64 -10.30 4.32
N LEU A 365 -3.48 -10.67 3.76
CA LEU A 365 -2.23 -9.93 3.94
C LEU A 365 -2.30 -8.51 3.36
N ALA A 366 -2.88 -8.35 2.17
CA ALA A 366 -3.08 -7.04 1.55
C ALA A 366 -4.03 -6.16 2.39
N ALA A 367 -5.13 -6.74 2.91
CA ALA A 367 -6.05 -6.06 3.81
C ALA A 367 -5.37 -5.60 5.12
N LEU A 368 -4.54 -6.46 5.74
CA LEU A 368 -3.78 -6.11 6.95
C LEU A 368 -2.76 -4.98 6.69
N LYS A 369 -2.05 -5.02 5.55
CA LYS A 369 -1.14 -3.94 5.14
C LYS A 369 -1.90 -2.62 4.94
N TYR A 370 -3.08 -2.68 4.33
CA TYR A 370 -3.95 -1.52 4.17
C TYR A 370 -4.42 -0.98 5.53
N LEU A 371 -4.88 -1.85 6.45
CA LEU A 371 -5.29 -1.45 7.80
C LEU A 371 -4.13 -0.89 8.64
N ALA A 372 -2.91 -1.41 8.48
CA ALA A 372 -1.73 -0.82 9.11
C ALA A 372 -1.52 0.65 8.66
N ALA A 373 -1.93 0.99 7.43
CA ALA A 373 -1.76 2.32 6.83
C ALA A 373 -2.97 3.25 7.01
N CYS A 374 -4.20 2.75 7.00
CA CYS A 374 -5.43 3.58 7.01
C CYS A 374 -6.42 3.19 8.13
N GLY A 375 -6.12 2.13 8.88
CA GLY A 375 -6.98 1.60 9.92
C GLY A 375 -7.12 2.54 11.11
N THR A 376 -8.14 2.23 11.89
CA THR A 376 -8.65 3.02 13.00
C THR A 376 -8.93 2.11 14.20
N PRO A 377 -9.19 2.68 15.40
CA PRO A 377 -9.35 1.89 16.62
C PRO A 377 -10.53 0.91 16.58
N SER A 378 -11.57 1.20 15.79
CA SER A 378 -12.71 0.26 15.60
C SER A 378 -12.32 -1.04 14.91
N ASP A 379 -11.20 -1.04 14.19
CA ASP A 379 -10.77 -2.18 13.39
C ASP A 379 -9.92 -3.16 14.22
N LEU A 380 -9.50 -2.75 15.42
CA LEU A 380 -8.66 -3.53 16.33
C LEU A 380 -9.33 -4.84 16.76
N ASP A 381 -10.64 -4.85 17.00
CA ASP A 381 -11.38 -6.05 17.37
C ASP A 381 -11.33 -7.11 16.26
N THR A 382 -11.42 -6.68 15.00
CA THR A 382 -11.34 -7.59 13.85
C THR A 382 -9.92 -8.13 13.67
N ILE A 383 -8.91 -7.27 13.82
CA ILE A 383 -7.50 -7.68 13.74
C ILE A 383 -7.14 -8.63 14.88
N ARG A 384 -7.68 -8.41 16.09
CA ARG A 384 -7.51 -9.31 17.23
C ARG A 384 -8.06 -10.71 16.93
N GLY A 385 -9.23 -10.79 16.31
CA GLY A 385 -9.79 -12.06 15.84
C GLY A 385 -8.86 -12.81 14.87
N GLU A 386 -8.15 -12.09 13.99
CA GLU A 386 -7.14 -12.69 13.09
C GLU A 386 -5.87 -13.14 13.84
N ILE A 387 -5.42 -12.39 14.85
CA ILE A 387 -4.29 -12.79 15.72
C ILE A 387 -4.64 -14.07 16.48
N ASP A 388 -5.87 -14.19 16.98
CA ASP A 388 -6.35 -15.34 17.74
C ASP A 388 -6.41 -16.63 16.90
N ARG A 389 -6.52 -16.51 15.57
CA ARG A 389 -6.42 -17.67 14.64
C ARG A 389 -5.03 -18.30 14.61
N LYS A 390 -3.98 -17.58 15.03
CA LYS A 390 -2.58 -18.05 15.10
C LYS A 390 -2.05 -18.62 13.79
N ASP A 391 -2.47 -18.06 12.66
CA ASP A 391 -1.93 -18.41 11.34
C ASP A 391 -0.51 -17.81 11.19
N ASN A 392 0.49 -18.67 11.02
CA ASN A 392 1.89 -18.26 10.92
C ASN A 392 2.16 -17.26 9.77
N GLN A 393 1.34 -17.27 8.72
CA GLN A 393 1.51 -16.38 7.57
C GLN A 393 0.96 -14.97 7.84
N THR A 394 -0.21 -14.87 8.49
CA THR A 394 -0.88 -13.58 8.72
C THR A 394 -0.50 -12.93 10.06
N LEU A 395 -0.05 -13.70 11.05
CA LEU A 395 0.26 -13.23 12.39
C LEU A 395 1.24 -12.04 12.43
N PRO A 396 2.39 -12.04 11.71
CA PRO A 396 3.30 -10.89 11.74
C PRO A 396 2.67 -9.63 11.14
N ALA A 397 1.89 -9.78 10.05
CA ALA A 397 1.20 -8.67 9.41
C ALA A 397 0.07 -8.12 10.30
N ALA A 398 -0.65 -9.00 11.00
CA ALA A 398 -1.72 -8.63 11.92
C ALA A 398 -1.17 -7.90 13.15
N ALA A 399 -0.10 -8.41 13.76
CA ALA A 399 0.59 -7.74 14.86
C ALA A 399 1.12 -6.36 14.44
N ASN A 400 1.75 -6.28 13.25
CA ASN A 400 2.23 -4.99 12.72
C ASN A 400 1.07 -4.01 12.50
N ALA A 401 -0.06 -4.45 11.95
CA ALA A 401 -1.24 -3.59 11.77
C ALA A 401 -1.81 -3.10 13.10
N PHE A 402 -1.95 -4.01 14.07
CA PHE A 402 -2.46 -3.71 15.41
C PHE A 402 -1.60 -2.65 16.12
N ILE A 403 -0.28 -2.85 16.13
CA ILE A 403 0.67 -1.92 16.75
C ILE A 403 0.71 -0.58 15.99
N SER A 404 0.62 -0.61 14.65
CA SER A 404 0.60 0.62 13.82
C SER A 404 -0.63 1.49 14.08
N ILE A 405 -1.80 0.87 14.30
CA ILE A 405 -3.03 1.60 14.67
C ILE A 405 -2.89 2.16 16.08
N SER A 406 -2.42 1.34 17.03
CA SER A 406 -2.21 1.76 18.43
C SER A 406 -1.25 2.95 18.54
N LEU A 407 -0.18 2.96 17.73
CA LEU A 407 0.82 4.04 17.70
C LEU A 407 0.24 5.39 17.28
N ARG A 408 -0.84 5.41 16.49
CA ARG A 408 -1.52 6.65 16.09
C ARG A 408 -2.34 7.24 17.22
N GLU A 409 -2.81 6.43 18.15
CA GLU A 409 -3.55 6.88 19.33
C GLU A 409 -2.60 7.29 20.44
N SER A 410 -1.76 6.35 20.88
CA SER A 410 -0.82 6.56 21.97
C SER A 410 0.42 5.70 21.80
N ARG A 411 1.56 6.31 22.07
CA ARG A 411 2.84 5.60 22.00
C ARG A 411 2.98 4.57 23.11
N GLU A 412 2.48 4.87 24.31
CA GLU A 412 2.49 3.96 25.46
C GLU A 412 1.64 2.71 25.18
N GLY A 413 0.42 2.88 24.66
CA GLY A 413 -0.43 1.75 24.26
C GLY A 413 0.21 0.88 23.18
N ALA A 414 0.93 1.48 22.24
CA ALA A 414 1.67 0.71 21.22
C ALA A 414 2.81 -0.16 21.83
N PHE A 415 3.51 0.33 22.87
CA PHE A 415 4.52 -0.45 23.57
C PHE A 415 3.89 -1.57 24.42
N GLU A 416 2.77 -1.32 25.10
CA GLU A 416 2.05 -2.36 25.83
C GLU A 416 1.65 -3.51 24.89
N HIS A 417 1.06 -3.19 23.74
CA HIS A 417 0.66 -4.21 22.78
C HIS A 417 1.84 -4.89 22.07
N LEU A 418 2.96 -4.18 21.83
CA LEU A 418 4.19 -4.81 21.35
C LEU A 418 4.68 -5.88 22.35
N TYR A 419 4.67 -5.56 23.65
CA TYR A 419 5.13 -6.47 24.69
C TYR A 419 4.14 -7.57 25.04
N GLU A 420 2.85 -7.37 24.81
CA GLU A 420 1.80 -8.39 24.95
C GLU A 420 1.88 -9.41 23.79
N LEU A 421 1.97 -8.93 22.55
CA LEU A 421 1.92 -9.77 21.36
C LEU A 421 3.25 -10.48 21.05
N GLN A 422 4.39 -9.91 21.46
CA GLN A 422 5.74 -10.47 21.27
C GLN A 422 6.00 -10.98 19.83
N PRO A 423 5.74 -10.20 18.77
CA PRO A 423 5.96 -10.67 17.40
C PRO A 423 7.45 -11.00 17.17
N GLY A 424 7.72 -12.15 16.54
CA GLY A 424 9.10 -12.58 16.25
C GLY A 424 9.83 -11.64 15.26
N SER A 425 9.09 -10.97 14.38
CA SER A 425 9.59 -9.97 13.45
C SER A 425 8.68 -8.74 13.44
N VAL A 426 9.28 -7.56 13.41
CA VAL A 426 8.59 -6.26 13.37
C VAL A 426 9.14 -5.48 12.18
N ASP A 427 8.27 -4.78 11.45
CA ASP A 427 8.70 -3.96 10.33
C ASP A 427 9.67 -2.85 10.78
N ASP A 428 10.79 -2.67 10.07
CA ASP A 428 11.84 -1.69 10.40
C ASP A 428 11.32 -0.25 10.45
N LYS A 429 10.32 0.09 9.62
CA LYS A 429 9.69 1.42 9.61
C LYS A 429 8.85 1.60 10.87
N LEU A 430 8.10 0.57 11.26
CA LEU A 430 7.32 0.58 12.50
C LEU A 430 8.27 0.71 13.71
N LEU A 431 9.39 -0.01 13.72
CA LEU A 431 10.40 0.15 14.76
C LEU A 431 10.97 1.57 14.80
N ALA A 432 11.33 2.15 13.66
CA ALA A 432 11.81 3.53 13.59
C ALA A 432 10.77 4.54 14.11
N ALA A 433 9.49 4.33 13.80
CA ALA A 433 8.38 5.16 14.28
C ALA A 433 8.15 4.98 15.80
N LEU A 434 8.12 3.74 16.30
CA LEU A 434 7.96 3.42 17.72
C LEU A 434 9.06 4.03 18.59
N PHE A 435 10.31 4.05 18.11
CA PHE A 435 11.45 4.62 18.81
C PHE A 435 11.76 6.07 18.40
N SER A 436 10.91 6.72 17.61
CA SER A 436 11.08 8.14 17.23
C SER A 436 11.06 9.04 18.47
N ASN A 437 12.04 9.92 18.69
CA ASN A 437 12.14 10.70 19.93
C ASN A 437 12.23 9.84 21.21
N PRO A 438 13.37 9.16 21.45
CA PRO A 438 13.51 8.21 22.56
C PRO A 438 13.42 8.85 23.94
N ALA A 439 13.64 10.17 24.09
CA ALA A 439 13.69 10.86 25.38
C ALA A 439 12.38 10.80 26.19
N THR A 440 11.23 10.62 25.53
CA THR A 440 9.92 10.57 26.19
C THR A 440 9.60 9.22 26.82
N LEU A 441 10.36 8.16 26.52
CA LEU A 441 10.11 6.81 27.02
C LEU A 441 10.64 6.66 28.44
N SER A 442 9.83 6.10 29.35
CA SER A 442 10.29 5.77 30.70
C SER A 442 11.28 4.59 30.66
N THR A 443 12.18 4.56 31.63
CA THR A 443 13.14 3.45 31.77
C THR A 443 12.43 2.12 32.02
N GLU A 444 11.30 2.12 32.73
CA GLU A 444 10.52 0.92 33.02
C GLU A 444 9.96 0.25 31.76
N VAL A 445 9.43 1.04 30.82
CA VAL A 445 8.94 0.54 29.53
C VAL A 445 10.09 -0.09 28.75
N LEU A 446 11.26 0.56 28.72
CA LEU A 446 12.43 0.01 28.04
C LEU A 446 12.91 -1.30 28.67
N LEU A 447 12.92 -1.42 30.01
CA LEU A 447 13.36 -2.65 30.67
C LEU A 447 12.50 -3.86 30.30
N ARG A 448 11.18 -3.68 30.13
CA ARG A 448 10.28 -4.75 29.66
C ARG A 448 10.65 -5.26 28.26
N GLY A 449 11.18 -4.38 27.40
CA GLY A 449 11.60 -4.73 26.04
C GLY A 449 12.94 -5.45 25.94
N ALA A 450 13.72 -5.55 27.03
CA ALA A 450 15.06 -6.14 26.99
C ALA A 450 15.03 -7.66 26.69
N SER A 451 13.98 -8.36 27.10
CA SER A 451 13.79 -9.81 26.90
C SER A 451 12.83 -10.13 25.75
N HIS A 452 12.55 -9.18 24.86
CA HIS A 452 11.57 -9.34 23.77
C HIS A 452 12.00 -10.41 22.74
N GLN A 453 11.04 -11.12 22.12
CA GLN A 453 11.34 -12.18 21.14
C GLN A 453 12.08 -11.67 19.90
N SER A 454 11.66 -10.53 19.34
CA SER A 454 12.32 -9.90 18.19
C SER A 454 13.72 -9.35 18.53
N PRO A 455 14.79 -9.79 17.83
CA PRO A 455 16.14 -9.26 18.02
C PRO A 455 16.26 -7.76 17.71
N ALA A 456 15.52 -7.27 16.70
CA ALA A 456 15.57 -5.87 16.30
C ALA A 456 15.06 -4.92 17.39
N VAL A 457 14.01 -5.33 18.11
CA VAL A 457 13.50 -4.61 19.30
C VAL A 457 14.56 -4.61 20.41
N ARG A 458 15.12 -5.78 20.74
CA ARG A 458 16.16 -5.90 21.80
C ARG A 458 17.35 -5.00 21.51
N ARG A 459 17.87 -5.01 20.27
CA ARG A 459 18.98 -4.16 19.83
C ARG A 459 18.71 -2.68 20.10
N LYS A 460 17.53 -2.18 19.74
CA LYS A 460 17.16 -0.76 19.92
C LYS A 460 16.97 -0.40 21.38
N VAL A 461 16.25 -1.22 22.13
CA VAL A 461 16.00 -1.02 23.56
C VAL A 461 17.30 -0.98 24.35
N ILE A 462 18.19 -1.95 24.12
CA ILE A 462 19.45 -2.08 24.86
C ILE A 462 20.39 -0.93 24.52
N SER A 463 20.48 -0.52 23.25
CA SER A 463 21.23 0.68 22.85
C SER A 463 20.77 1.91 23.65
N LEU A 464 19.46 2.14 23.77
CA LEU A 464 18.90 3.27 24.49
C LEU A 464 19.11 3.17 26.01
N LEU A 465 19.03 1.96 26.59
CA LEU A 465 19.31 1.74 28.02
C LEU A 465 20.78 1.99 28.35
N CYS A 466 21.70 1.56 27.47
CA CYS A 466 23.13 1.82 27.62
C CYS A 466 23.43 3.33 27.55
N GLU A 467 22.87 4.05 26.58
CA GLU A 467 23.01 5.51 26.46
C GLU A 467 22.53 6.27 27.70
N ARG A 468 21.55 5.73 28.43
CA ARG A 468 20.97 6.32 29.64
C ARG A 468 21.64 5.87 30.94
N THR A 469 22.67 5.02 30.89
CA THR A 469 23.26 4.41 32.09
C THR A 469 22.23 3.76 33.01
N ALA A 470 21.19 3.14 32.43
CA ALA A 470 20.00 2.67 33.15
C ALA A 470 19.74 1.17 32.99
N LEU A 471 20.74 0.40 32.55
CA LEU A 471 20.67 -1.05 32.41
C LEU A 471 21.11 -1.72 33.73
N PRO A 472 20.26 -2.54 34.38
CA PRO A 472 20.63 -3.30 35.55
C PRO A 472 21.79 -4.26 35.25
N ILE A 473 22.75 -4.35 36.16
CA ILE A 473 23.98 -5.15 35.97
C ILE A 473 23.63 -6.63 35.76
N ASN A 474 22.69 -7.19 36.53
CA ASN A 474 22.27 -8.59 36.40
C ASN A 474 21.69 -8.88 35.00
N LEU A 475 20.89 -7.95 34.46
CA LEU A 475 20.31 -8.08 33.13
C LEU A 475 21.39 -7.98 32.04
N ALA A 476 22.38 -7.10 32.23
CA ALA A 476 23.52 -6.99 31.32
C ALA A 476 24.36 -8.29 31.28
N GLU A 477 24.50 -9.01 32.40
CA GLU A 477 25.15 -10.33 32.42
C GLU A 477 24.36 -11.38 31.64
N GLU A 478 23.03 -11.42 31.80
CA GLU A 478 22.16 -12.33 31.05
C GLU A 478 22.28 -12.09 29.53
N LEU A 479 22.34 -10.82 29.13
CA LEU A 479 22.45 -10.41 27.72
C LEU A 479 23.79 -10.80 27.06
N LEU A 480 24.83 -11.17 27.83
CA LEU A 480 26.07 -11.73 27.26
C LEU A 480 25.81 -13.08 26.57
N SER A 481 24.72 -13.78 26.91
CA SER A 481 24.35 -15.05 26.31
C SER A 481 23.40 -14.91 25.11
N ASP A 482 22.98 -13.69 24.73
CA ASP A 482 21.98 -13.44 23.67
C ASP A 482 22.38 -14.07 22.31
N THR A 483 21.38 -14.34 21.48
CA THR A 483 21.57 -14.86 20.12
C THR A 483 22.29 -13.84 19.24
N GLU A 484 22.06 -12.54 19.45
CA GLU A 484 22.58 -11.48 18.58
C GLU A 484 23.93 -10.89 19.06
N ALA A 485 24.92 -10.81 18.16
CA ALA A 485 26.26 -10.30 18.47
C ALA A 485 26.29 -8.81 18.87
N THR A 486 25.41 -7.97 18.29
CA THR A 486 25.40 -6.52 18.60
C THR A 486 24.82 -6.24 19.99
N VAL A 487 23.87 -7.06 20.43
CA VAL A 487 23.32 -7.02 21.79
C VAL A 487 24.39 -7.41 22.80
N ARG A 488 25.10 -8.53 22.56
CA ARG A 488 26.24 -8.96 23.40
C ARG A 488 27.32 -7.89 23.50
N HIS A 489 27.66 -7.23 22.38
CA HIS A 489 28.62 -6.12 22.36
C HIS A 489 28.17 -4.93 23.21
N SER A 490 26.91 -4.53 23.09
CA SER A 490 26.37 -3.39 23.83
C SER A 490 26.33 -3.67 25.34
N ALA A 491 25.96 -4.89 25.73
CA ALA A 491 25.99 -5.34 27.12
C ALA A 491 27.42 -5.42 27.68
N LEU A 492 28.37 -6.01 26.94
CA LEU A 492 29.77 -6.10 27.35
C LEU A 492 30.40 -4.71 27.55
N SER A 493 30.17 -3.80 26.60
CA SER A 493 30.67 -2.42 26.68
C SER A 493 30.12 -1.71 27.92
N TYR A 494 28.82 -1.86 28.19
CA TYR A 494 28.18 -1.30 29.37
C TYR A 494 28.78 -1.81 30.69
N LEU A 495 29.07 -3.12 30.78
CA LEU A 495 29.67 -3.71 31.98
C LEU A 495 31.10 -3.20 32.22
N VAL A 496 31.87 -2.98 31.14
CA VAL A 496 33.21 -2.40 31.23
C VAL A 496 33.18 -0.95 31.70
N ASP A 497 32.21 -0.16 31.22
CA ASP A 497 32.01 1.22 31.67
C ASP A 497 31.61 1.30 33.17
N HIS A 498 31.00 0.24 33.72
CA HIS A 498 30.65 0.10 35.13
C HIS A 498 31.69 -0.71 35.94
N GLU A 499 32.97 -0.53 35.60
CA GLU A 499 34.14 -1.03 36.34
C GLU A 499 34.35 -2.55 36.36
N ARG A 500 33.69 -3.31 35.48
CA ARG A 500 34.01 -4.74 35.31
C ARG A 500 35.15 -4.97 34.33
N VAL A 501 36.06 -5.85 34.70
CA VAL A 501 37.24 -6.18 33.90
C VAL A 501 36.99 -7.46 33.13
N TYR A 502 37.17 -7.40 31.81
CA TYR A 502 37.18 -8.55 30.92
C TYR A 502 38.50 -8.59 30.16
N SER A 503 39.13 -9.77 30.11
CA SER A 503 40.28 -10.01 29.23
C SER A 503 39.87 -10.05 27.76
N ASP A 504 40.84 -9.87 26.86
CA ASP A 504 40.63 -9.87 25.41
C ASP A 504 40.07 -11.23 24.94
N ASP A 505 40.54 -12.32 25.56
CA ASP A 505 40.10 -13.67 25.27
C ASP A 505 38.67 -13.93 25.76
N GLU A 506 38.30 -13.42 26.94
CA GLU A 506 36.93 -13.49 27.45
C GLU A 506 35.97 -12.67 26.57
N ALA A 507 36.35 -11.45 26.20
CA ALA A 507 35.56 -10.60 25.31
C ALA A 507 35.40 -11.25 23.92
N LYS A 508 36.44 -11.90 23.40
CA LYS A 508 36.39 -12.63 22.13
C LYS A 508 35.44 -13.83 22.22
N ASN A 509 35.52 -14.62 23.29
CA ASN A 509 34.64 -15.79 23.50
C ASN A 509 33.16 -15.41 23.66
N ILE A 510 32.88 -14.24 24.25
CA ILE A 510 31.51 -13.72 24.38
C ILE A 510 30.97 -13.23 23.02
N LEU A 511 31.78 -12.47 22.27
CA LEU A 511 31.31 -11.82 21.04
C LEU A 511 31.32 -12.74 19.83
N VAL A 512 32.32 -13.61 19.71
CA VAL A 512 32.50 -14.55 18.60
C VAL A 512 32.05 -15.93 19.05
N LYS A 513 30.83 -16.34 18.65
CA LYS A 513 30.34 -17.69 18.92
C LYS A 513 30.75 -18.62 17.77
N PRO A 514 31.30 -19.82 18.03
CA PRO A 514 31.65 -20.76 16.97
C PRO A 514 30.37 -21.25 16.28
N THR A 515 30.16 -20.86 15.02
CA THR A 515 29.06 -21.35 14.21
C THR A 515 29.37 -22.75 13.66
N ALA A 516 28.59 -23.74 14.09
CA ALA A 516 28.59 -25.06 13.48
C ALA A 516 27.80 -25.04 12.17
N THR A 517 28.43 -24.67 11.06
CA THR A 517 27.86 -24.89 9.73
C THR A 517 28.02 -26.37 9.36
N GLY A 518 26.91 -27.13 9.29
CA GLY A 518 26.88 -28.42 8.60
C GLY A 518 27.28 -28.22 7.13
N ILE A 519 28.09 -29.06 6.47
CA ILE A 519 27.99 -30.53 6.29
C ILE A 519 29.37 -31.23 6.42
N ALA A 520 30.41 -30.57 6.95
CA ALA A 520 31.71 -31.21 7.19
C ALA A 520 32.19 -30.96 8.64
N ARG A 521 32.12 -32.00 9.48
CA ARG A 521 32.65 -32.02 10.86
C ARG A 521 34.18 -31.88 10.87
N GLY A 522 34.70 -30.68 10.58
CA GLY A 522 36.13 -30.38 10.62
C GLY A 522 36.55 -28.94 10.31
N LEU A 523 35.66 -28.09 9.75
CA LEU A 523 35.97 -26.68 9.53
C LEU A 523 35.17 -25.81 10.51
N ILE A 524 35.87 -25.18 11.45
CA ILE A 524 35.31 -24.15 12.33
C ILE A 524 34.98 -22.94 11.44
N GLY A 525 33.69 -22.66 11.22
CA GLY A 525 33.27 -21.44 10.53
C GLY A 525 33.51 -20.22 11.42
N SER A 526 34.22 -19.21 10.89
CA SER A 526 34.39 -17.89 11.53
C SER A 526 33.04 -17.16 11.52
N ASP A 527 32.64 -16.58 12.65
CA ASP A 527 31.47 -15.70 12.80
C ASP A 527 31.89 -14.26 12.43
N PRO A 528 31.66 -13.80 11.19
CA PRO A 528 32.20 -12.52 10.73
C PRO A 528 31.55 -11.32 11.44
N HIS A 529 30.32 -11.49 11.92
CA HIS A 529 29.57 -10.45 12.62
C HIS A 529 30.08 -10.30 14.06
N GLY A 530 30.34 -11.42 14.75
CA GLY A 530 31.01 -11.43 16.05
C GLY A 530 32.42 -10.85 15.96
N GLU A 531 33.20 -11.22 14.95
CA GLU A 531 34.57 -10.73 14.74
C GLU A 531 34.59 -9.20 14.52
N ALA A 532 33.62 -8.67 13.77
CA ALA A 532 33.46 -7.24 13.56
C ALA A 532 33.08 -6.50 14.86
N CYS A 533 32.23 -7.09 15.70
CA CYS A 533 31.88 -6.54 17.01
C CYS A 533 33.07 -6.55 17.96
N PHE A 534 33.89 -7.61 17.98
CA PHE A 534 35.10 -7.68 18.79
C PHE A 534 36.12 -6.59 18.40
N LYS A 535 36.33 -6.35 17.10
CA LYS A 535 37.18 -5.24 16.63
C LYS A 535 36.64 -3.87 17.09
N LYS A 536 35.32 -3.67 17.06
CA LYS A 536 34.70 -2.43 17.57
C LYS A 536 34.96 -2.24 19.06
N PHE A 537 34.82 -3.29 19.85
CA PHE A 537 35.07 -3.29 21.29
C PHE A 537 36.53 -2.93 21.60
N LEU A 538 37.50 -3.56 20.92
CA LEU A 538 38.93 -3.24 21.10
C LEU A 538 39.22 -1.76 20.81
N LYS A 539 38.66 -1.24 19.71
CA LYS A 539 38.81 0.17 19.33
C LYS A 539 38.20 1.12 20.37
N GLN A 540 37.03 0.80 20.93
CA GLN A 540 36.41 1.58 22.00
C GLN A 540 37.28 1.60 23.26
N ARG A 541 37.82 0.45 23.66
CA ARG A 541 38.69 0.35 24.84
C ARG A 541 40.02 1.09 24.66
N GLN A 542 40.64 0.99 23.49
CA GLN A 542 41.85 1.77 23.16
C GLN A 542 41.57 3.28 23.19
N ARG A 543 40.38 3.71 22.75
CA ARG A 543 39.94 5.10 22.90
C ARG A 543 39.74 5.52 24.36
N ALA A 544 39.50 4.62 25.30
CA ALA A 544 39.35 4.97 26.72
C ALA A 544 40.71 5.13 27.46
N LEU A 545 41.82 4.63 26.90
CA LEU A 545 43.14 4.67 27.53
C LEU A 545 43.67 6.11 27.76
N LYS A 546 44.50 6.29 28.79
CA LYS A 546 45.21 7.55 29.04
C LYS A 546 46.32 7.76 28.02
N TYR A 547 46.73 9.02 27.80
CA TYR A 547 47.72 9.38 26.77
C TYR A 547 49.04 8.57 26.84
N LYS A 548 49.63 8.42 28.03
CA LYS A 548 50.90 7.69 28.22
C LYS A 548 50.77 6.18 27.98
N GLU A 549 49.61 5.61 28.31
CA GLU A 549 49.32 4.19 28.08
C GLU A 549 49.06 3.92 26.60
N LEU A 550 48.40 4.86 25.92
CA LEU A 550 48.17 4.82 24.48
C LEU A 550 49.48 4.96 23.68
N GLU A 551 50.41 5.81 24.15
CA GLU A 551 51.76 5.93 23.56
C GLU A 551 52.57 4.64 23.74
N ALA A 552 52.51 4.03 24.92
CA ALA A 552 53.15 2.73 25.18
C ALA A 552 52.51 1.58 24.38
N ALA A 553 51.20 1.63 24.15
CA ALA A 553 50.49 0.68 23.28
C ALA A 553 50.91 0.87 21.81
N ALA A 554 50.90 2.11 21.30
CA ALA A 554 51.33 2.44 19.94
C ALA A 554 52.80 2.07 19.67
N ALA A 555 53.67 2.07 20.69
CA ALA A 555 55.05 1.62 20.57
C ALA A 555 55.22 0.09 20.54
N LYS A 556 54.23 -0.66 21.04
CA LYS A 556 54.19 -2.14 21.02
C LYS A 556 53.39 -2.69 19.84
N ASP A 557 52.59 -1.86 19.19
CA ASP A 557 51.78 -2.21 18.03
C ASP A 557 52.66 -2.70 16.85
N SER A 558 52.19 -3.74 16.18
CA SER A 558 52.76 -4.20 14.91
C SER A 558 52.27 -3.31 13.77
N ILE A 559 53.01 -3.22 12.66
CA ILE A 559 52.57 -2.45 11.48
C ILE A 559 51.21 -2.95 10.93
N VAL A 560 50.86 -4.20 11.23
CA VAL A 560 49.60 -4.85 10.84
C VAL A 560 48.45 -4.52 11.79
N ASP A 561 48.72 -4.33 13.08
CA ASP A 561 47.74 -3.98 14.12
C ASP A 561 48.18 -2.71 14.82
N ASN A 562 47.82 -1.59 14.20
CA ASN A 562 48.30 -0.24 14.53
C ASN A 562 47.15 0.73 14.85
N ASP A 563 46.05 0.19 15.37
CA ASP A 563 44.89 1.00 15.75
C ASP A 563 45.24 2.01 16.85
N ALA A 564 46.14 1.69 17.79
CA ALA A 564 46.52 2.61 18.86
C ALA A 564 47.35 3.79 18.34
N TYR A 565 48.21 3.58 17.34
CA TYR A 565 48.93 4.67 16.65
C TYR A 565 47.97 5.67 16.01
N PHE A 566 47.00 5.21 15.23
CA PHE A 566 46.05 6.12 14.57
C PHE A 566 45.14 6.85 15.57
N ILE A 567 44.73 6.19 16.66
CA ILE A 567 43.97 6.84 17.75
C ILE A 567 44.83 7.91 18.45
N LEU A 568 46.13 7.67 18.63
CA LEU A 568 47.07 8.65 19.19
C LEU A 568 47.23 9.87 18.28
N VAL A 569 47.39 9.65 16.97
CA VAL A 569 47.47 10.72 15.97
C VAL A 569 46.18 11.53 15.93
N GLN A 570 45.02 10.87 16.00
CA GLN A 570 43.72 11.54 16.06
C GLN A 570 43.63 12.52 17.25
N ARG A 571 44.06 12.08 18.45
CA ARG A 571 44.08 12.91 19.68
C ARG A 571 45.12 14.02 19.63
N SER A 572 46.30 13.76 19.06
CA SER A 572 47.46 14.67 19.04
C SER A 572 47.82 15.19 17.65
N PHE A 573 46.81 15.48 16.84
CA PHE A 573 46.99 15.87 15.44
C PHE A 573 47.83 17.13 15.25
N LYS A 574 47.79 18.09 16.18
CA LYS A 574 48.64 19.30 16.12
C LYS A 574 50.14 19.00 16.15
N ARG A 575 50.55 17.84 16.68
CA ARG A 575 51.97 17.45 16.80
C ARG A 575 52.37 16.40 15.77
N LEU A 576 51.47 15.46 15.47
CA LEU A 576 51.75 14.29 14.62
C LEU A 576 51.06 14.34 13.25
N GLY A 577 50.20 15.33 13.00
CA GLY A 577 49.43 15.47 11.76
C GLY A 577 50.31 15.74 10.54
N ASP A 578 51.36 16.56 10.67
CA ASP A 578 52.27 16.83 9.56
C ASP A 578 53.14 15.62 9.21
N SER A 579 53.51 14.83 10.22
CA SER A 579 54.15 13.52 10.01
C SER A 579 53.24 12.58 9.24
N LEU A 580 51.96 12.49 9.63
CA LEU A 580 50.97 11.65 8.95
C LEU A 580 50.75 12.10 7.50
N ARG A 581 50.67 13.41 7.24
CA ARG A 581 50.56 13.96 5.87
C ARG A 581 51.75 13.57 5.01
N SER A 582 52.97 13.68 5.55
CA SER A 582 54.19 13.25 4.85
C SER A 582 54.19 11.74 4.57
N SER A 583 53.75 10.92 5.52
CA SER A 583 53.62 9.46 5.33
C SER A 583 52.60 9.11 4.24
N ILE A 584 51.50 9.85 4.16
CA ILE A 584 50.50 9.69 3.10
C ILE A 584 51.05 10.12 1.74
N ASP A 585 51.73 11.27 1.66
CA ASP A 585 52.32 11.76 0.42
C ASP A 585 53.40 10.80 -0.13
N ASN A 586 54.04 10.01 0.75
CA ASN A 586 54.98 8.94 0.38
C ASN A 586 54.35 7.52 0.33
N ASN A 587 53.02 7.39 0.32
CA ASN A 587 52.28 6.11 0.28
C ASN A 587 52.73 5.07 1.34
N PHE A 588 53.20 5.52 2.50
CA PHE A 588 53.79 4.68 3.57
C PHE A 588 54.98 3.80 3.13
N GLU A 589 55.69 4.19 2.07
CA GLU A 589 56.81 3.41 1.53
C GLU A 589 57.98 3.34 2.52
N THR A 590 58.28 4.42 3.23
CA THR A 590 59.38 4.47 4.21
C THR A 590 59.12 3.57 5.41
N GLU A 591 57.90 3.56 5.94
CA GLU A 591 57.54 2.77 7.12
C GLU A 591 57.48 1.27 6.79
N VAL A 592 56.92 0.92 5.62
CA VAL A 592 56.80 -0.48 5.21
C VAL A 592 58.15 -1.06 4.76
N SER A 593 59.01 -0.28 4.10
CA SER A 593 60.38 -0.73 3.77
C SER A 593 61.24 -0.91 5.02
N ALA A 594 61.11 -0.03 6.01
CA ALA A 594 61.76 -0.20 7.31
C ALA A 594 61.28 -1.48 8.02
N TRP A 595 59.98 -1.79 7.97
CA TRP A 595 59.44 -3.05 8.50
C TRP A 595 59.96 -4.28 7.75
N LEU A 596 59.96 -4.26 6.41
CA LEU A 596 60.50 -5.35 5.59
C LEU A 596 61.99 -5.62 5.87
N SER A 597 62.77 -4.58 6.16
CA SER A 597 64.19 -4.71 6.51
C SER A 597 64.42 -5.52 7.80
N GLN A 598 63.45 -5.58 8.71
CA GLN A 598 63.51 -6.40 9.93
C GLN A 598 63.41 -7.90 9.64
N PHE A 599 62.86 -8.26 8.48
CA PHE A 599 62.74 -9.65 8.00
C PHE A 599 63.82 -10.02 6.98
N ALA A 600 64.78 -9.14 6.71
CA ALA A 600 65.86 -9.42 5.76
C ALA A 600 66.66 -10.67 6.21
N GLY A 601 66.60 -11.73 5.41
CA GLY A 601 67.24 -13.03 5.72
C GLY A 601 66.36 -14.04 6.49
N HIS A 602 65.11 -13.71 6.81
CA HIS A 602 64.17 -14.64 7.44
C HIS A 602 63.36 -15.43 6.38
N PRO A 603 63.03 -16.72 6.60
CA PRO A 603 62.20 -17.52 5.68
C PRO A 603 60.78 -16.98 5.43
N ASN A 604 60.36 -15.93 6.15
CA ASN A 604 59.05 -15.29 5.99
C ASN A 604 59.12 -13.98 5.17
N TYR A 605 60.31 -13.60 4.68
CA TYR A 605 60.51 -12.37 3.92
C TYR A 605 59.68 -12.33 2.63
N GLU A 606 59.60 -13.44 1.88
CA GLU A 606 58.81 -13.50 0.64
C GLU A 606 57.31 -13.32 0.92
N LYS A 607 56.78 -13.96 1.98
CA LYS A 607 55.40 -13.78 2.42
C LYS A 607 55.11 -12.36 2.90
N ALA A 608 56.06 -11.73 3.59
CA ALA A 608 55.94 -10.33 4.03
C ALA A 608 55.94 -9.36 2.85
N LYS A 609 56.74 -9.64 1.81
CA LYS A 609 56.80 -8.87 0.57
C LYS A 609 55.52 -9.00 -0.27
N GLU A 610 54.90 -10.18 -0.29
CA GLU A 610 53.58 -10.36 -0.93
C GLU A 610 52.48 -9.54 -0.22
N LEU A 611 52.57 -9.39 1.10
CA LEU A 611 51.62 -8.62 1.91
C LEU A 611 51.86 -7.11 1.90
N GLU A 612 52.99 -6.64 1.37
CA GLU A 612 53.38 -5.24 1.32
C GLU A 612 52.28 -4.34 0.73
N GLY A 613 51.75 -4.73 -0.44
CA GLY A 613 50.68 -3.99 -1.10
C GLY A 613 49.39 -3.93 -0.27
N PHE A 614 49.05 -5.01 0.43
CA PHE A 614 47.87 -5.07 1.29
C PHE A 614 48.02 -4.21 2.57
N ILE A 615 49.20 -4.25 3.19
CA ILE A 615 49.53 -3.46 4.37
C ILE A 615 49.49 -1.98 4.00
N ARG A 616 50.18 -1.55 2.94
CA ARG A 616 50.16 -0.14 2.49
C ARG A 616 48.74 0.36 2.24
N LYS A 617 47.87 -0.43 1.59
CA LYS A 617 46.45 -0.08 1.39
C LYS A 617 45.70 0.10 2.72
N THR A 618 45.93 -0.80 3.68
CA THR A 618 45.30 -0.75 5.01
C THR A 618 45.77 0.48 5.81
N LEU A 619 47.07 0.79 5.78
CA LEU A 619 47.64 1.98 6.39
C LEU A 619 47.07 3.26 5.79
N MET A 620 47.05 3.35 4.46
CA MET A 620 46.50 4.50 3.75
C MET A 620 45.00 4.69 4.06
N ARG A 621 44.23 3.61 4.19
CA ARG A 621 42.80 3.67 4.59
C ARG A 621 42.63 4.27 5.99
N LYS A 622 43.37 3.76 6.97
CA LYS A 622 43.30 4.28 8.35
C LYS A 622 43.80 5.73 8.46
N ALA A 623 44.84 6.07 7.71
CA ALA A 623 45.37 7.44 7.64
C ALA A 623 44.37 8.42 7.03
N LEU A 624 43.70 8.00 5.94
CA LEU A 624 42.62 8.75 5.30
C LEU A 624 41.45 8.99 6.25
N ASP A 625 41.05 7.98 7.04
CA ASP A 625 39.98 8.12 8.03
C ASP A 625 40.30 9.22 9.07
N VAL A 626 41.55 9.30 9.54
CA VAL A 626 41.98 10.30 10.53
C VAL A 626 41.99 11.73 9.95
N ILE A 627 42.49 11.90 8.72
CA ILE A 627 42.51 13.22 8.07
C ILE A 627 41.10 13.69 7.74
N ARG A 628 40.25 12.79 7.24
CA ARG A 628 38.85 13.11 6.92
C ARG A 628 38.07 13.60 8.14
N GLU A 629 38.23 12.96 9.31
CA GLU A 629 37.53 13.34 10.54
C GLU A 629 37.81 14.79 10.98
N ARG A 630 38.94 15.38 10.58
CA ARG A 630 39.28 16.79 10.88
C ARG A 630 38.50 17.78 10.00
N GLY A 631 38.22 17.44 8.75
CA GLY A 631 37.46 18.33 7.86
C GLY A 631 38.27 19.48 7.23
N ASP A 632 39.62 19.44 7.28
CA ASP A 632 40.45 20.57 6.84
C ASP A 632 40.54 20.65 5.30
N HIS A 633 40.15 21.79 4.71
CA HIS A 633 40.19 22.01 3.25
C HIS A 633 41.58 21.81 2.64
N CYS A 634 42.66 22.03 3.40
CA CYS A 634 44.04 21.84 2.95
C CYS A 634 44.38 20.40 2.54
N ASP A 635 43.58 19.42 2.98
CA ASP A 635 43.81 18.01 2.70
C ASP A 635 42.96 17.49 1.53
N LEU A 636 42.10 18.33 0.93
CA LEU A 636 41.23 17.96 -0.21
C LEU A 636 42.02 17.38 -1.39
N GLU A 637 43.12 18.02 -1.78
CA GLU A 637 43.93 17.57 -2.93
C GLU A 637 44.62 16.23 -2.68
N ARG A 638 45.02 15.95 -1.43
CA ARG A 638 45.57 14.65 -1.02
C ARG A 638 44.50 13.56 -1.13
N ILE A 639 43.30 13.85 -0.62
CA ILE A 639 42.16 12.92 -0.67
C ILE A 639 41.78 12.63 -2.13
N ARG A 640 41.69 13.65 -2.99
CA ARG A 640 41.44 13.50 -4.43
C ARG A 640 42.44 12.57 -5.09
N ARG A 641 43.75 12.78 -4.85
CA ARG A 641 44.82 11.95 -5.41
C ARG A 641 44.68 10.48 -5.02
N LEU A 642 44.44 10.21 -3.73
CA LEU A 642 44.30 8.85 -3.21
C LEU A 642 43.07 8.13 -3.80
N LEU A 643 41.94 8.83 -3.88
CA LEU A 643 40.70 8.26 -4.43
C LEU A 643 40.78 8.06 -5.95
N LYS A 644 41.43 8.97 -6.67
CA LYS A 644 41.62 8.88 -8.14
C LYS A 644 42.45 7.67 -8.55
N ASN A 645 43.45 7.30 -7.75
CA ASN A 645 44.33 6.16 -8.02
C ASN A 645 43.64 4.80 -7.88
N GLY A 646 42.43 4.74 -7.29
CA GLY A 646 41.61 3.51 -7.20
C GLY A 646 42.23 2.38 -6.37
N SER A 647 43.37 2.61 -5.73
CA SER A 647 44.10 1.58 -4.98
C SER A 647 43.50 1.31 -3.60
N ILE A 648 42.65 2.21 -3.10
CA ILE A 648 42.05 2.18 -1.76
C ILE A 648 40.53 2.09 -1.91
N GLU A 649 39.90 1.21 -1.13
CA GLU A 649 38.44 1.18 -1.04
C GLU A 649 37.92 2.45 -0.37
N TYR A 650 36.96 3.11 -1.01
CA TYR A 650 36.30 4.28 -0.45
C TYR A 650 35.17 3.89 0.51
N SER A 651 35.02 4.73 1.54
CA SER A 651 33.97 4.66 2.56
C SER A 651 32.84 5.65 2.25
N VAL A 652 31.73 5.51 2.97
CA VAL A 652 30.59 6.43 2.88
C VAL A 652 30.99 7.84 3.31
N GLU A 653 31.84 7.93 4.32
CA GLU A 653 32.26 9.18 4.92
C GLU A 653 33.19 9.96 3.99
N ASP A 654 33.98 9.30 3.14
CA ASP A 654 34.81 9.98 2.13
C ASP A 654 33.94 10.72 1.10
N ILE A 655 32.83 10.09 0.70
CA ILE A 655 31.84 10.72 -0.19
C ILE A 655 31.20 11.92 0.49
N GLN A 656 30.84 11.80 1.78
CA GLN A 656 30.26 12.91 2.54
C GLN A 656 31.24 14.09 2.68
N TYR A 657 32.53 13.80 2.86
CA TYR A 657 33.57 14.82 2.90
C TYR A 657 33.66 15.57 1.57
N LEU A 658 33.71 14.85 0.44
CA LEU A 658 33.68 15.45 -0.89
C LEU A 658 32.42 16.31 -1.10
N GLY A 659 31.26 15.85 -0.63
CA GLY A 659 30.02 16.64 -0.71
C GLY A 659 30.05 17.95 0.09
N LYS A 660 30.86 18.05 1.15
CA LYS A 660 30.96 19.24 2.01
C LYS A 660 32.06 20.22 1.59
N HIS A 661 33.21 19.70 1.17
CA HIS A 661 34.42 20.49 0.91
C HIS A 661 34.89 20.45 -0.54
N GLY A 662 34.29 19.59 -1.38
CA GLY A 662 34.68 19.43 -2.77
C GLY A 662 34.16 20.55 -3.69
N GLU A 663 34.56 20.43 -4.94
CA GLU A 663 34.24 21.35 -6.04
C GLU A 663 33.51 20.61 -7.16
N TRP A 664 33.09 21.33 -8.21
CA TRP A 664 32.35 20.76 -9.34
C TRP A 664 33.08 19.59 -10.03
N GLU A 665 34.42 19.64 -10.11
CA GLU A 665 35.23 18.59 -10.74
C GLU A 665 35.15 17.25 -9.99
N ASP A 666 34.88 17.29 -8.68
CA ASP A 666 34.78 16.10 -7.84
C ASP A 666 33.53 15.26 -8.14
N ILE A 667 32.53 15.81 -8.85
CA ILE A 667 31.34 15.07 -9.28
C ILE A 667 31.75 13.89 -10.16
N LYS A 668 32.67 14.11 -11.11
CA LYS A 668 33.16 13.05 -12.00
C LYS A 668 33.94 12.00 -11.21
N LEU A 669 34.73 12.43 -10.22
CA LEU A 669 35.46 11.52 -9.33
C LEU A 669 34.50 10.62 -8.54
N VAL A 670 33.43 11.17 -7.96
CA VAL A 670 32.43 10.37 -7.22
C VAL A 670 31.73 9.36 -8.13
N ILE A 671 31.40 9.74 -9.37
CA ILE A 671 30.82 8.84 -10.36
C ILE A 671 31.80 7.71 -10.71
N ASP A 672 33.07 8.05 -11.02
CA ASP A 672 34.12 7.09 -11.37
C ASP A 672 34.40 6.11 -10.21
N MET A 673 34.34 6.57 -8.96
CA MET A 673 34.51 5.71 -7.77
C MET A 673 33.41 4.64 -7.67
N LEU A 674 32.15 5.02 -7.92
CA LEU A 674 31.03 4.09 -7.92
C LEU A 674 31.15 3.09 -9.08
N THR A 675 31.46 3.55 -10.30
CA THR A 675 31.51 2.67 -11.49
C THR A 675 32.64 1.66 -11.43
N ARG A 676 33.81 2.02 -10.89
CA ARG A 676 34.92 1.08 -10.68
C ARG A 676 34.54 -0.10 -9.78
N GLN A 677 33.79 0.14 -8.71
CA GLN A 677 33.33 -0.94 -7.82
C GLN A 677 32.30 -1.86 -8.49
N ILE A 678 31.47 -1.32 -9.39
CA ILE A 678 30.50 -2.10 -10.14
C ILE A 678 31.22 -2.99 -11.18
N GLY A 679 32.27 -2.48 -11.82
CA GLY A 679 33.06 -3.23 -12.81
C GLY A 679 33.92 -4.36 -12.21
N GLU A 680 34.36 -4.25 -10.96
CA GLU A 680 35.16 -5.27 -10.27
C GLU A 680 34.32 -6.42 -9.67
N ARG A 681 32.99 -6.27 -9.58
CA ARG A 681 32.11 -7.25 -8.93
C ARG A 681 31.16 -7.92 -9.92
N THR A 682 31.11 -9.24 -9.90
CA THR A 682 30.18 -10.04 -10.71
C THR A 682 28.73 -9.69 -10.37
N LEU A 683 27.86 -9.61 -11.38
CA LEU A 683 26.41 -9.27 -11.34
C LEU A 683 25.59 -9.94 -10.20
N LEU A 684 26.07 -11.07 -9.65
CA LEU A 684 25.45 -11.81 -8.54
C LEU A 684 25.74 -11.24 -7.14
N THR A 685 26.54 -10.18 -6.99
CA THR A 685 27.00 -9.65 -5.68
C THR A 685 26.67 -8.18 -5.40
N ILE A 686 25.68 -7.60 -6.10
CA ILE A 686 25.19 -6.25 -5.79
C ILE A 686 24.51 -6.30 -4.41
N SER A 687 25.20 -5.78 -3.39
CA SER A 687 24.83 -5.92 -1.97
C SER A 687 24.06 -4.70 -1.46
N ALA A 688 23.35 -4.82 -0.34
CA ALA A 688 22.69 -3.69 0.35
C ALA A 688 23.66 -2.55 0.75
N ILE A 689 24.95 -2.86 0.87
CA ILE A 689 26.02 -1.90 1.16
C ILE A 689 26.23 -0.96 -0.04
N ASP A 690 26.03 -1.44 -1.27
CA ASP A 690 26.19 -0.64 -2.49
C ASP A 690 25.06 0.38 -2.65
N GLN A 691 23.83 0.04 -2.24
CA GLN A 691 22.70 0.99 -2.22
C GLN A 691 22.93 2.14 -1.22
N THR A 692 23.49 1.83 -0.04
CA THR A 692 23.79 2.86 0.97
C THR A 692 24.85 3.84 0.46
N LYS A 693 25.92 3.31 -0.14
CA LYS A 693 26.97 4.14 -0.76
C LYS A 693 26.43 4.99 -1.91
N ALA A 694 25.60 4.42 -2.77
CA ALA A 694 24.97 5.14 -3.88
C ALA A 694 24.07 6.29 -3.39
N LYS A 695 23.34 6.11 -2.27
CA LYS A 695 22.53 7.18 -1.66
C LYS A 695 23.39 8.36 -1.21
N TYR A 696 24.47 8.11 -0.47
CA TYR A 696 25.37 9.18 -0.03
C TYR A 696 26.11 9.84 -1.20
N ALA A 697 26.43 9.08 -2.25
CA ALA A 697 27.01 9.64 -3.48
C ALA A 697 26.04 10.59 -4.17
N ALA A 698 24.76 10.24 -4.29
CA ALA A 698 23.74 11.14 -4.83
C ALA A 698 23.62 12.44 -4.02
N GLN A 699 23.66 12.34 -2.68
CA GLN A 699 23.66 13.51 -1.79
C GLN A 699 24.87 14.41 -2.01
N ALA A 700 26.07 13.83 -2.11
CA ALA A 700 27.29 14.59 -2.39
C ALA A 700 27.25 15.25 -3.77
N ILE A 701 26.83 14.53 -4.81
CA ILE A 701 26.67 15.04 -6.18
C ILE A 701 25.69 16.21 -6.21
N TYR A 702 24.55 16.09 -5.54
CA TYR A 702 23.58 17.19 -5.45
C TYR A 702 24.14 18.38 -4.66
N ALA A 703 24.86 18.16 -3.57
CA ALA A 703 25.48 19.23 -2.78
C ALA A 703 26.48 20.04 -3.62
N LEU A 704 27.33 19.37 -4.39
CA LEU A 704 28.31 19.99 -5.30
C LEU A 704 27.64 20.72 -6.48
N GLY A 705 26.53 20.17 -6.98
CA GLY A 705 25.86 20.66 -8.19
C GLY A 705 24.64 21.56 -7.95
N ARG A 706 24.34 21.95 -6.71
CA ARG A 706 23.08 22.62 -6.33
C ARG A 706 22.78 23.90 -7.13
N GLN A 707 23.81 24.64 -7.54
CA GLN A 707 23.67 25.89 -8.29
C GLN A 707 23.46 25.68 -9.80
N ARG A 708 23.79 24.49 -10.34
CA ARG A 708 23.77 24.18 -11.78
C ARG A 708 23.13 22.81 -12.04
N VAL A 709 21.85 22.67 -11.64
CA VAL A 709 21.14 21.38 -11.69
C VAL A 709 20.94 20.86 -13.13
N VAL A 710 20.75 21.74 -14.11
CA VAL A 710 20.61 21.33 -15.53
C VAL A 710 21.90 20.68 -16.02
N ASP A 711 23.05 21.29 -15.76
CA ASP A 711 24.36 20.75 -16.11
C ASP A 711 24.63 19.44 -15.35
N LEU A 712 24.26 19.38 -14.06
CA LEU A 712 24.40 18.20 -13.21
C LEU A 712 23.65 16.99 -13.77
N LEU A 713 22.41 17.21 -14.21
CA LEU A 713 21.56 16.18 -14.77
C LEU A 713 22.05 15.77 -16.17
N GLY A 714 22.66 16.69 -16.93
CA GLY A 714 23.28 16.41 -18.23
C GLY A 714 24.59 15.61 -18.19
N ILE A 715 25.29 15.52 -17.05
CA ILE A 715 26.48 14.68 -16.90
C ILE A 715 26.10 13.20 -17.07
N GLU A 716 26.86 12.48 -17.90
CA GLU A 716 26.73 11.04 -18.09
C GLU A 716 27.02 10.30 -16.78
N LYS A 717 26.06 9.49 -16.33
CA LYS A 717 26.11 8.77 -15.05
C LYS A 717 25.25 7.50 -15.12
N PRO A 718 25.52 6.48 -14.28
CA PRO A 718 24.65 5.30 -14.16
C PRO A 718 23.20 5.70 -13.84
N LYS A 719 22.23 4.97 -14.40
CA LYS A 719 20.80 5.34 -14.32
C LYS A 719 20.27 5.24 -12.89
N GLU A 720 20.76 4.27 -12.12
CA GLU A 720 20.43 4.08 -10.70
C GLU A 720 20.88 5.29 -9.87
N LEU A 721 22.06 5.84 -10.18
CA LEU A 721 22.58 7.03 -9.52
C LEU A 721 21.78 8.27 -9.93
N LEU A 722 21.40 8.39 -11.21
CA LEU A 722 20.53 9.47 -11.68
C LEU A 722 19.19 9.49 -10.93
N VAL A 723 18.57 8.32 -10.72
CA VAL A 723 17.34 8.18 -9.93
C VAL A 723 17.53 8.72 -8.51
N LEU A 724 18.62 8.35 -7.83
CA LEU A 724 18.90 8.83 -6.48
C LEU A 724 19.15 10.35 -6.46
N VAL A 725 19.89 10.89 -7.42
CA VAL A 725 20.11 12.34 -7.55
C VAL A 725 18.78 13.08 -7.75
N LEU A 726 17.89 12.57 -8.61
CA LEU A 726 16.56 13.14 -8.82
C LEU A 726 15.72 13.17 -7.54
N LYS A 727 15.82 12.14 -6.69
CA LYS A 727 15.14 12.09 -5.38
C LYS A 727 15.65 13.18 -4.42
N GLU A 728 16.95 13.44 -4.42
CA GLU A 728 17.61 14.40 -3.52
C GLU A 728 17.42 15.88 -3.93
N ILE A 729 17.11 16.17 -5.21
CA ILE A 729 16.87 17.55 -5.65
C ILE A 729 15.73 18.18 -4.84
N HIS A 730 15.95 19.36 -4.27
CA HIS A 730 14.91 20.07 -3.53
C HIS A 730 13.73 20.47 -4.44
N ASP A 731 12.49 20.32 -3.96
CA ASP A 731 11.27 20.48 -4.78
C ASP A 731 11.18 21.87 -5.45
N LYS A 732 11.56 22.95 -4.73
CA LYS A 732 11.64 24.31 -5.30
C LYS A 732 12.62 24.43 -6.47
N VAL A 733 13.74 23.70 -6.43
CA VAL A 733 14.76 23.73 -7.48
C VAL A 733 14.30 22.91 -8.68
N PHE A 734 13.69 21.75 -8.44
CA PHE A 734 13.07 20.96 -9.51
C PHE A 734 11.97 21.75 -10.24
N ALA A 735 11.16 22.51 -9.49
CA ALA A 735 10.13 23.38 -10.06
C ALA A 735 10.69 24.53 -10.92
N GLN A 736 11.99 24.85 -10.86
CA GLN A 736 12.61 25.88 -11.71
C GLN A 736 13.08 25.32 -13.07
N LEU A 737 13.13 24.00 -13.25
CA LEU A 737 13.49 23.37 -14.52
C LEU A 737 12.46 23.72 -15.60
N SER A 738 12.88 23.80 -16.87
CA SER A 738 11.96 24.04 -17.98
C SER A 738 11.09 22.80 -18.27
N ASP A 739 9.88 23.03 -18.80
CA ASP A 739 8.96 21.94 -19.18
C ASP A 739 9.61 20.99 -20.21
N SER A 740 10.39 21.53 -21.16
CA SER A 740 11.13 20.76 -22.17
C SER A 740 12.19 19.84 -21.57
N TYR A 741 12.86 20.28 -20.51
CA TYR A 741 13.89 19.48 -19.84
C TYR A 741 13.24 18.34 -19.05
N ILE A 742 12.15 18.62 -18.33
CA ILE A 742 11.38 17.60 -17.62
C ILE A 742 10.84 16.56 -18.62
N GLU A 743 10.31 17.00 -19.77
CA GLU A 743 9.86 16.10 -20.83
C GLU A 743 10.98 15.18 -21.32
N SER A 744 12.20 15.68 -21.51
CA SER A 744 13.35 14.86 -21.91
C SER A 744 13.65 13.73 -20.92
N LEU A 745 13.47 13.98 -19.61
CA LEU A 745 13.65 12.98 -18.56
C LEU A 745 12.49 11.97 -18.51
N LEU A 746 11.26 12.41 -18.79
CA LEU A 746 10.08 11.55 -18.92
C LEU A 746 10.14 10.64 -20.17
N ARG A 747 11.01 10.95 -21.14
CA ARG A 747 11.27 10.14 -22.33
C ARG A 747 12.57 9.34 -22.24
N SER A 748 13.18 9.23 -21.06
CA SER A 748 14.37 8.40 -20.87
C SER A 748 14.07 6.93 -21.18
N GLU A 749 15.03 6.18 -21.72
CA GLU A 749 14.89 4.73 -21.97
C GLU A 749 14.68 3.92 -20.67
N ASP A 750 15.23 4.41 -19.56
CA ASP A 750 15.16 3.77 -18.25
C ASP A 750 13.81 4.04 -17.54
N GLU A 751 13.13 2.98 -17.12
CA GLU A 751 11.83 3.06 -16.46
C GLU A 751 11.87 3.78 -15.10
N SER A 752 12.92 3.54 -14.31
CA SER A 752 13.07 4.10 -12.97
C SER A 752 13.31 5.62 -13.03
N VAL A 753 14.06 6.08 -14.03
CA VAL A 753 14.26 7.52 -14.30
C VAL A 753 12.93 8.19 -14.66
N ARG A 754 12.15 7.58 -15.57
CA ARG A 754 10.83 8.09 -15.96
C ARG A 754 9.88 8.19 -14.76
N LYS A 755 9.75 7.11 -14.00
CA LYS A 755 8.89 7.03 -12.81
C LYS A 755 9.28 8.06 -11.75
N THR A 756 10.57 8.15 -11.43
CA THR A 756 11.08 9.11 -10.42
C THR A 756 10.83 10.55 -10.86
N THR A 757 11.02 10.85 -12.15
CA THR A 757 10.74 12.17 -12.71
C THR A 757 9.25 12.52 -12.63
N ALA A 758 8.37 11.58 -12.98
CA ALA A 758 6.92 11.78 -12.89
C ALA A 758 6.50 12.05 -11.43
N LEU A 759 6.91 11.21 -10.48
CA LEU A 759 6.62 11.38 -9.05
C LEU A 759 7.17 12.71 -8.51
N LYS A 760 8.37 13.10 -8.93
CA LYS A 760 8.98 14.38 -8.53
C LYS A 760 8.22 15.57 -9.10
N ALA A 761 7.70 15.45 -10.32
CA ALA A 761 6.85 16.46 -10.94
C ALA A 761 5.53 16.63 -10.17
N ILE A 762 4.89 15.53 -9.75
CA ILE A 762 3.66 15.56 -8.92
C ILE A 762 3.89 16.30 -7.61
N LYS A 763 5.02 16.00 -6.95
CA LYS A 763 5.38 16.63 -5.68
C LYS A 763 5.73 18.12 -5.83
N SER A 764 6.45 18.48 -6.89
CA SER A 764 7.11 19.79 -7.00
C SER A 764 6.32 20.82 -7.81
N LEU A 765 5.51 20.40 -8.78
CA LEU A 765 4.84 21.31 -9.71
C LEU A 765 3.42 21.69 -9.24
N PRO A 766 2.93 22.90 -9.54
CA PRO A 766 1.52 23.23 -9.42
C PRO A 766 0.65 22.38 -10.35
N LYS A 767 -0.56 22.00 -9.91
CA LYS A 767 -1.51 21.17 -10.70
C LYS A 767 -1.72 21.68 -12.14
N LYS A 768 -1.95 22.99 -12.33
CA LYS A 768 -2.09 23.61 -13.67
C LYS A 768 -0.88 23.39 -14.59
N ARG A 769 0.33 23.41 -14.01
CA ARG A 769 1.57 23.18 -14.77
C ARG A 769 1.75 21.70 -15.07
N LEU A 770 1.39 20.83 -14.13
CA LEU A 770 1.41 19.38 -14.35
C LEU A 770 0.44 18.97 -15.47
N GLU A 771 -0.77 19.52 -15.50
CA GLU A 771 -1.75 19.32 -16.58
C GLU A 771 -1.23 19.82 -17.95
N LYS A 772 -0.52 20.96 -17.96
CA LYS A 772 0.13 21.47 -19.18
C LYS A 772 1.23 20.51 -19.65
N LEU A 773 2.11 20.09 -18.74
CA LEU A 773 3.19 19.15 -19.02
C LEU A 773 2.63 17.82 -19.55
N PHE A 774 1.56 17.32 -18.95
CA PHE A 774 0.91 16.09 -19.40
C PHE A 774 0.34 16.22 -20.80
N ARG A 775 -0.36 17.31 -21.11
CA ARG A 775 -0.85 17.58 -22.48
C ARG A 775 0.28 17.70 -23.49
N GLN A 776 1.40 18.33 -23.13
CA GLN A 776 2.59 18.43 -23.99
C GLN A 776 3.21 17.05 -24.22
N TYR A 777 3.34 16.24 -23.16
CA TYR A 777 3.87 14.88 -23.26
C TYR A 777 3.03 14.00 -24.18
N LEU A 778 1.70 14.09 -24.09
CA LEU A 778 0.76 13.36 -24.96
C LEU A 778 0.80 13.85 -26.43
N ALA A 779 1.02 15.14 -26.66
CA ALA A 779 1.10 15.73 -28.00
C ALA A 779 2.49 15.61 -28.65
N GLY A 780 3.54 15.31 -27.88
CA GLY A 780 4.92 15.21 -28.34
C GLY A 780 5.20 13.96 -29.18
N ALA A 781 6.41 13.88 -29.74
CA ALA A 781 6.83 12.76 -30.60
C ALA A 781 6.95 11.43 -29.82
N SER A 782 6.54 10.32 -30.45
CA SER A 782 6.68 8.95 -29.93
C SER A 782 8.15 8.59 -29.59
N PRO A 783 8.40 7.71 -28.61
CA PRO A 783 7.46 6.82 -27.92
C PRO A 783 6.82 7.44 -26.66
N LEU A 784 5.55 7.07 -26.41
CA LEU A 784 4.85 7.32 -25.16
C LEU A 784 5.05 6.12 -24.22
N HIS A 785 5.31 6.39 -22.94
CA HIS A 785 5.51 5.35 -21.94
C HIS A 785 4.32 5.29 -20.98
N TYR A 786 3.69 4.11 -20.87
CA TYR A 786 2.50 3.93 -20.03
C TYR A 786 2.74 4.23 -18.55
N ASN A 787 3.93 3.94 -18.04
CA ASN A 787 4.28 4.25 -16.66
C ASN A 787 4.26 5.76 -16.36
N VAL A 788 4.70 6.59 -17.32
CA VAL A 788 4.60 8.04 -17.19
C VAL A 788 3.14 8.49 -17.16
N ILE A 789 2.30 7.90 -18.00
CA ILE A 789 0.88 8.24 -18.10
C ILE A 789 0.14 7.86 -16.82
N HIS A 790 0.35 6.66 -16.31
CA HIS A 790 -0.20 6.19 -15.04
C HIS A 790 0.10 7.17 -13.88
N TRP A 791 1.37 7.57 -13.74
CA TRP A 791 1.78 8.47 -12.65
C TRP A 791 1.34 9.92 -12.87
N LEU A 792 1.36 10.44 -14.09
CA LEU A 792 0.87 11.81 -14.35
C LEU A 792 -0.66 11.90 -14.20
N ASP A 793 -1.41 10.87 -14.62
CA ASP A 793 -2.84 10.73 -14.33
C ASP A 793 -3.09 10.75 -12.81
N PHE A 794 -2.34 9.96 -12.04
CA PHE A 794 -2.40 9.98 -10.57
C PHE A 794 -2.26 11.40 -10.00
N GLY A 795 -1.23 12.15 -10.44
CA GLY A 795 -0.97 13.50 -9.95
C GLY A 795 -2.01 14.55 -10.34
N ILE A 796 -2.74 14.34 -11.43
CA ILE A 796 -3.72 15.28 -11.96
C ILE A 796 -5.11 14.99 -11.39
N SER A 797 -5.49 13.71 -11.35
CA SER A 797 -6.85 13.28 -11.06
C SER A 797 -7.14 13.17 -9.55
N VAL A 798 -6.17 12.70 -8.76
CA VAL A 798 -6.32 12.54 -7.30
C VAL A 798 -6.25 13.91 -6.60
N PRO A 799 -6.98 14.12 -5.48
CA PRO A 799 -6.83 15.31 -4.65
C PRO A 799 -5.37 15.60 -4.31
N ARG A 800 -4.96 16.86 -4.47
CA ARG A 800 -3.54 17.27 -4.47
C ARG A 800 -2.77 16.79 -3.23
N GLU A 801 -3.37 16.89 -2.05
CA GLU A 801 -2.73 16.48 -0.80
C GLU A 801 -2.44 14.97 -0.77
N ARG A 802 -3.42 14.16 -1.17
CA ARG A 802 -3.29 12.69 -1.28
C ARG A 802 -2.27 12.32 -2.35
N ALA A 803 -2.30 12.99 -3.51
CA ALA A 803 -1.36 12.74 -4.61
C ALA A 803 0.11 13.05 -4.24
N VAL A 804 0.35 14.20 -3.58
CA VAL A 804 1.70 14.59 -3.11
C VAL A 804 2.20 13.63 -2.03
N SER A 805 1.35 13.27 -1.08
CA SER A 805 1.67 12.29 -0.03
C SER A 805 1.99 10.91 -0.60
N GLY A 806 1.14 10.41 -1.52
CA GLY A 806 1.37 9.16 -2.24
C GLY A 806 2.70 9.18 -3.01
N ALA A 807 2.95 10.23 -3.79
CA ALA A 807 4.19 10.37 -4.55
C ALA A 807 5.43 10.40 -3.65
N GLN A 808 5.37 11.09 -2.52
CA GLN A 808 6.47 11.12 -1.55
C GLN A 808 6.76 9.72 -0.99
N ARG A 809 5.73 8.95 -0.64
CA ARG A 809 5.90 7.59 -0.11
C ARG A 809 6.49 6.62 -1.13
N VAL A 810 6.13 6.75 -2.40
CA VAL A 810 6.75 5.96 -3.48
C VAL A 810 8.22 6.36 -3.65
N LEU A 811 8.55 7.66 -3.58
CA LEU A 811 9.93 8.15 -3.69
C LEU A 811 10.82 7.67 -2.54
N THR A 812 10.30 7.64 -1.29
CA THR A 812 11.03 7.20 -0.09
C THR A 812 11.09 5.68 0.06
N GLY A 813 10.35 4.91 -0.77
CA GLY A 813 10.21 3.47 -0.61
C GLY A 813 9.31 3.08 0.57
N GLU A 814 8.53 4.02 1.10
CA GLU A 814 7.48 3.75 2.08
C GLU A 814 6.35 2.92 1.46
N TRP A 815 6.09 3.13 0.17
CA TRP A 815 5.18 2.33 -0.65
C TRP A 815 5.99 1.53 -1.67
N ASN A 816 6.10 0.22 -1.46
CA ASN A 816 6.61 -0.76 -2.42
C ASN A 816 5.59 -1.90 -2.48
N HIS A 817 5.17 -2.29 -3.68
CA HIS A 817 4.29 -3.43 -3.90
C HIS A 817 5.07 -4.67 -4.33
#